data_AF-A0A016VTT9-F1
#
_entry.id   AF-A0A016VTT9-F1
#
_cell.length_a   1.000
_cell.length_b   1.000
_cell.length_c   1.000
_cell.angle_alpha   90.00
_cell.angle_beta   90.00
_cell.angle_gamma   90.00
#
_symmetry.space_group_name_H-M   'P 1'
#
loop_
_entity.id
_entity.type
_entity.pdbx_description
1 polymer ?
#
loop_
_entity_poly.entity_id
_entity_poly.type
_entity_poly.pdbx_seq_one_letter_code
_entity_poly.pdbx_strand_id
1 'polypeptide(L)'
;MSWLRNLQGQLSELASEVLSEATDEVADPESELQVAKKKLAEAERLLIIEQSKVTALEEKVNEQEQQLSAYQVDIDMVTEQHKTMILARDEEIKKLKTEVERSQLGGWRSSDVDTGSLEQTVMDLQHEVSHWKSLVEADSKKISCAELEKRLEEERLKKEEEIASLVELHTRNMNEMKEMYEERICALEGVASSSTSNTDLLDAVLLEKEELLETKRKLEEMVKQRESACPSTADASVSAADDRLVVVDFVERSPADVTDLEEKLREAQSVISQLRASTSELEAKVAESENLKIQHKELAQAYNDLNEEFEKYKEITVSNNQDNNNQDLTRRIDLLKANLIEYEERYEMCKRENLETVAQLERLSGEFERLKTGFADVRDQKDSDMCIEVDRLRVALEQAKQDRDRLRDDVDKFRSTIEGIDVELDLLRASNQRLSQENERMAAVIDRYNSTFDAVSAQREAGVGQEVSDAQPLAGKQSAAFENLNKELREEITMLQERNRLLSEESRLLAEVNAHMKKQEETDSRRTQLLEEKISLLEEHRGELQTSLRELQEKASQNQSNQSTSSTDEVSALTAQLREALAANAEKTEECEKLRQQTDDLEKEVTVRQSCIDEMIAQTNVLQVQLQLAAETNMQLKQQILEKDRSLNTLNEELSRKQPETAVSDGLNEPSAGEGTGNNDGQLLFPLQKCEENDPSVSTDSCGDVPSEQQHSRVECPEMKGSRSDQVLVELEEKLKEKEGVIESLIRENEQLRQVATQKHAESVDYFSRLESTVAQIAVLEQKILDNERQANEALANEQTSRDKLSRELQRLKEHLLLVEETSTTEAVEAEKRETELREQIRLLQNSVTAADSDVVRTTQTMKVELSALQERVVIAEESAEEWRCRFETEKRLRSETNDALASLQIVVRELSADHERESADASHKNMQLQSKIKELTTTVESMRAEMERLSLDKQTVEDLLESAKSAINSRQKIVEDLEVQLEELRASSRLSTESYRIDDATLRQLFLSYFTAPVDKRADIALLLASILEYSPEDMHKVRQAVSGTTSNRQRQSGSVSLAEQFIRFLESESESASTAPHLPVGPREATPGPSIAPPQLNPSTSQPNNLDAVLK
;
A
#
# COMPACT_ATOMS: atom_id res chain seq x y z
N MET A 1 -10.11 29.40 -28.18
CA MET A 1 -10.40 30.60 -27.34
C MET A 1 -10.27 30.34 -25.85
N SER A 2 -11.08 29.48 -25.21
CA SER A 2 -10.97 29.22 -23.76
C SER A 2 -9.56 28.80 -23.31
N TRP A 3 -8.96 27.81 -23.99
CA TRP A 3 -7.61 27.31 -23.67
C TRP A 3 -6.51 28.40 -23.70
N LEU A 4 -6.56 29.31 -24.68
CA LEU A 4 -5.61 30.42 -24.78
C LEU A 4 -5.77 31.44 -23.64
N ARG A 5 -7.00 31.69 -23.16
CA ARG A 5 -7.21 32.53 -21.97
C ARG A 5 -6.69 31.85 -20.69
N ASN A 6 -6.82 30.53 -20.60
CA ASN A 6 -6.29 29.78 -19.46
C ASN A 6 -4.75 29.86 -19.41
N LEU A 7 -4.10 29.59 -20.55
CA LEU A 7 -2.65 29.71 -20.69
C LEU A 7 -2.14 31.14 -20.46
N GLN A 8 -2.89 32.15 -20.92
CA GLN A 8 -2.57 33.55 -20.65
C GLN A 8 -2.73 33.91 -19.17
N GLY A 9 -3.76 33.37 -18.48
CA GLY A 9 -3.93 33.52 -17.04
C GLY A 9 -2.77 32.92 -16.26
N GLN A 10 -2.43 31.66 -16.55
CA GLN A 10 -1.31 30.94 -15.92
C GLN A 10 0.05 31.62 -16.17
N LEU A 11 0.28 32.16 -17.38
CA LEU A 11 1.50 32.92 -17.69
C LEU A 11 1.51 34.29 -16.98
N SER A 12 0.35 34.93 -16.77
CA SER A 12 0.26 36.17 -15.99
C SER A 12 0.43 35.95 -14.49
N GLU A 13 -0.09 34.86 -13.93
CA GLU A 13 0.16 34.46 -12.54
C GLU A 13 1.65 34.18 -12.34
N LEU A 14 2.25 33.30 -13.16
CA LEU A 14 3.68 32.98 -13.10
C LEU A 14 4.58 34.22 -13.28
N ALA A 15 4.23 35.12 -14.20
CA ALA A 15 4.98 36.37 -14.38
C ALA A 15 4.83 37.31 -13.18
N SER A 16 3.67 37.34 -12.51
CA SER A 16 3.48 38.14 -11.29
C SER A 16 4.25 37.56 -10.10
N GLU A 17 4.28 36.23 -9.97
CA GLU A 17 4.98 35.49 -8.91
C GLU A 17 6.50 35.70 -9.00
N VAL A 18 7.08 35.50 -10.19
CA VAL A 18 8.51 35.74 -10.46
C VAL A 18 8.89 37.22 -10.31
N LEU A 19 8.00 38.16 -10.66
CA LEU A 19 8.27 39.58 -10.45
C LEU A 19 8.19 39.98 -8.97
N SER A 20 7.30 39.40 -8.17
CA SER A 20 7.30 39.61 -6.71
C SER A 20 8.57 39.04 -6.08
N GLU A 21 8.96 37.81 -6.42
CA GLU A 21 10.14 37.12 -5.87
C GLU A 21 11.46 37.84 -6.25
N ALA A 22 11.51 38.52 -7.40
CA ALA A 22 12.66 39.32 -7.82
C ALA A 22 12.67 40.77 -7.30
N THR A 23 11.66 41.21 -6.54
CA THR A 23 11.57 42.59 -5.97
C THR A 23 11.62 42.66 -4.45
N ASP A 24 11.71 41.52 -3.75
CA ASP A 24 12.15 41.50 -2.34
C ASP A 24 13.66 41.81 -2.30
N GLU A 25 13.98 43.11 -2.34
CA GLU A 25 15.33 43.64 -2.18
C GLU A 25 15.90 43.23 -0.81
N VAL A 26 17.21 42.95 -0.80
CA VAL A 26 18.01 42.50 0.37
C VAL A 26 17.61 43.27 1.63
N ALA A 27 17.02 42.55 2.59
CA ALA A 27 16.70 43.12 3.88
C ALA A 27 18.00 43.51 4.60
N ASP A 28 17.93 44.57 5.43
CA ASP A 28 18.99 44.97 6.34
C ASP A 28 19.67 43.73 6.98
N PRO A 29 21.01 43.55 6.89
CA PRO A 29 21.68 42.37 7.41
C PRO A 29 21.44 42.14 8.92
N GLU A 30 21.08 43.16 9.69
CA GLU A 30 20.65 43.00 11.09
C GLU A 30 19.27 42.30 11.17
N SER A 31 18.36 42.61 10.24
CA SER A 31 17.05 41.96 10.06
C SER A 31 17.19 40.52 9.57
N GLU A 32 18.05 40.26 8.57
CA GLU A 32 18.36 38.89 8.13
C GLU A 32 18.96 38.06 9.27
N LEU A 33 19.87 38.64 10.06
CA LEU A 33 20.44 38.02 11.26
C LEU A 33 19.36 37.78 12.34
N GLN A 34 18.39 38.68 12.51
CA GLN A 34 17.27 38.50 13.43
C GLN A 34 16.32 37.38 12.98
N VAL A 35 16.02 37.31 11.68
CA VAL A 35 15.24 36.22 11.07
C VAL A 35 15.99 34.89 11.18
N ALA A 36 17.30 34.87 10.95
CA ALA A 36 18.14 33.69 11.12
C ALA A 36 18.18 33.21 12.59
N LYS A 37 18.36 34.13 13.55
CA LYS A 37 18.27 33.82 15.00
C LYS A 37 16.89 33.28 15.39
N LYS A 38 15.81 33.83 14.84
CA LYS A 38 14.44 33.35 15.07
C LYS A 38 14.22 31.95 14.48
N LYS A 39 14.64 31.72 13.23
CA LYS A 39 14.58 30.41 12.57
C LYS A 39 15.43 29.37 13.31
N LEU A 40 16.59 29.76 13.85
CA LEU A 40 17.44 28.89 14.67
C LEU A 40 16.75 28.51 15.99
N ALA A 41 16.18 29.48 16.73
CA ALA A 41 15.43 29.19 17.95
C ALA A 41 14.15 28.34 17.70
N GLU A 42 13.51 28.51 16.55
CA GLU A 42 12.38 27.68 16.12
C GLU A 42 12.82 26.25 15.75
N ALA A 43 13.94 26.11 15.04
CA ALA A 43 14.55 24.81 14.74
C ALA A 43 15.03 24.09 16.01
N GLU A 44 15.62 24.79 16.98
CA GLU A 44 15.98 24.24 18.30
C GLU A 44 14.74 23.76 19.06
N ARG A 45 13.65 24.55 19.06
CA ARG A 45 12.37 24.14 19.66
C ARG A 45 11.78 22.90 19.01
N LEU A 46 11.79 22.83 17.67
CA LEU A 46 11.32 21.65 16.92
C LEU A 46 12.21 20.43 17.17
N LEU A 47 13.53 20.62 17.26
CA LEU A 47 14.49 19.57 17.61
C LEU A 47 14.22 19.00 19.01
N ILE A 48 13.92 19.84 20.01
CA ILE A 48 13.55 19.39 21.36
C ILE A 48 12.23 18.59 21.34
N ILE A 49 11.25 19.03 20.55
CA ILE A 49 9.97 18.32 20.42
C ILE A 49 10.18 16.95 19.76
N GLU A 50 10.90 16.88 18.63
CA GLU A 50 11.18 15.60 17.97
C GLU A 50 12.10 14.70 18.81
N GLN A 51 13.07 15.24 19.56
CA GLN A 51 13.84 14.46 20.54
C GLN A 51 12.93 13.83 21.60
N SER A 52 11.98 14.59 22.17
CA SER A 52 11.02 14.06 23.16
C SER A 52 10.09 12.98 22.59
N LYS A 53 9.79 13.06 21.29
CA LYS A 53 8.98 12.09 20.56
C LYS A 53 9.78 10.84 20.18
N VAL A 54 11.06 10.99 19.83
CA VAL A 54 12.00 9.87 19.65
C VAL A 54 12.15 9.11 20.97
N THR A 55 12.39 9.77 22.10
CA THR A 55 12.50 9.09 23.40
C THR A 55 11.20 8.37 23.79
N ALA A 56 10.02 8.95 23.52
CA ALA A 56 8.74 8.28 23.77
C ALA A 56 8.49 7.06 22.85
N LEU A 57 9.03 7.09 21.62
CA LEU A 57 9.00 5.94 20.71
C LEU A 57 10.00 4.86 21.13
N GLU A 58 11.20 5.23 21.59
CA GLU A 58 12.20 4.31 22.15
C GLU A 58 11.67 3.62 23.42
N GLU A 59 11.03 4.36 24.33
CA GLU A 59 10.35 3.77 25.51
C GLU A 59 9.28 2.75 25.07
N LYS A 60 8.44 3.11 24.10
CA LYS A 60 7.39 2.21 23.58
C LYS A 60 7.96 0.97 22.87
N VAL A 61 9.07 1.09 22.14
CA VAL A 61 9.77 -0.06 21.54
C VAL A 61 10.31 -0.97 22.63
N ASN A 62 10.97 -0.42 23.66
CA ASN A 62 11.45 -1.19 24.82
C ASN A 62 10.29 -1.92 25.55
N GLU A 63 9.13 -1.28 25.73
CA GLU A 63 7.93 -1.92 26.29
C GLU A 63 7.44 -3.10 25.42
N GLN A 64 7.42 -2.92 24.10
CA GLN A 64 7.01 -3.97 23.16
C GLN A 64 8.01 -5.14 23.12
N GLU A 65 9.32 -4.87 23.17
CA GLU A 65 10.36 -5.89 23.26
C GLU A 65 10.25 -6.69 24.57
N GLN A 66 9.97 -6.03 25.69
CA GLN A 66 9.72 -6.70 26.98
C GLN A 66 8.46 -7.58 26.93
N GLN A 67 7.38 -7.11 26.29
CA GLN A 67 6.16 -7.91 26.10
C GLN A 67 6.42 -9.14 25.21
N LEU A 68 7.14 -8.98 24.10
CA LEU A 68 7.52 -10.09 23.22
C LEU A 68 8.42 -11.10 23.94
N SER A 69 9.36 -10.64 24.77
CA SER A 69 10.19 -11.51 25.60
C SER A 69 9.37 -12.29 26.63
N ALA A 70 8.38 -11.66 27.27
CA ALA A 70 7.47 -12.33 28.20
C ALA A 70 6.62 -13.41 27.48
N TYR A 71 6.02 -13.08 26.34
CA TYR A 71 5.25 -14.05 25.54
C TYR A 71 6.11 -15.22 25.05
N GLN A 72 7.38 -14.99 24.70
CA GLN A 72 8.29 -16.09 24.32
C GLN A 72 8.53 -17.05 25.49
N VAL A 73 8.73 -16.52 26.70
CA VAL A 73 8.89 -17.36 27.92
C VAL A 73 7.63 -18.16 28.22
N ASP A 74 6.43 -17.59 28.03
CA ASP A 74 5.17 -18.31 28.18
C ASP A 74 5.00 -19.43 27.13
N ILE A 75 5.37 -19.17 25.87
CA ILE A 75 5.37 -20.17 24.79
C ILE A 75 6.34 -21.32 25.11
N ASP A 76 7.54 -21.02 25.59
CA ASP A 76 8.54 -22.02 25.95
C ASP A 76 8.07 -22.86 27.16
N MET A 77 7.45 -22.23 28.16
CA MET A 77 6.83 -22.91 29.30
C MET A 77 5.71 -23.86 28.87
N VAL A 78 4.78 -23.40 28.03
CA VAL A 78 3.68 -24.22 27.49
C VAL A 78 4.23 -25.37 26.63
N THR A 79 5.31 -25.14 25.88
CA THR A 79 5.98 -26.17 25.08
C THR A 79 6.61 -27.27 25.95
N GLU A 80 7.32 -26.92 27.01
CA GLU A 80 7.88 -27.90 27.95
C GLU A 80 6.79 -28.62 28.77
N GLN A 81 5.68 -27.96 29.10
CA GLN A 81 4.51 -28.62 29.71
C GLN A 81 3.90 -29.68 28.77
N HIS A 82 3.65 -29.33 27.50
CA HIS A 82 3.14 -30.28 26.51
C HIS A 82 4.09 -31.45 26.29
N LYS A 83 5.39 -31.18 26.17
CA LYS A 83 6.45 -32.21 26.04
C LYS A 83 6.50 -33.13 27.27
N THR A 84 6.38 -32.59 28.48
CA THR A 84 6.30 -33.38 29.71
C THR A 84 5.04 -34.26 29.74
N MET A 85 3.90 -33.73 29.30
CA MET A 85 2.66 -34.49 29.20
C MET A 85 2.77 -35.63 28.16
N ILE A 86 3.36 -35.37 26.99
CA ILE A 86 3.60 -36.40 25.96
C ILE A 86 4.49 -37.51 26.53
N LEU A 87 5.61 -37.16 27.18
CA LEU A 87 6.50 -38.14 27.81
C LEU A 87 5.79 -38.98 28.89
N ALA A 88 4.93 -38.36 29.71
CA ALA A 88 4.13 -39.07 30.70
C ALA A 88 3.12 -40.04 30.06
N ARG A 89 2.50 -39.66 28.94
CA ARG A 89 1.59 -40.55 28.17
C ARG A 89 2.34 -41.66 27.45
N ASP A 90 3.53 -41.40 26.91
CA ASP A 90 4.39 -42.44 26.34
C ASP A 90 4.85 -43.45 27.40
N GLU A 91 5.12 -43.00 28.63
CA GLU A 91 5.37 -43.90 29.77
C GLU A 91 4.13 -44.71 30.17
N GLU A 92 2.95 -44.09 30.20
CA GLU A 92 1.68 -44.78 30.48
C GLU A 92 1.39 -45.85 29.41
N ILE A 93 1.56 -45.53 28.13
CA ILE A 93 1.44 -46.46 27.00
C ILE A 93 2.47 -47.60 27.13
N LYS A 94 3.73 -47.31 27.50
CA LYS A 94 4.74 -48.35 27.77
C LYS A 94 4.33 -49.25 28.94
N LYS A 95 3.86 -48.68 30.06
CA LYS A 95 3.38 -49.43 31.23
C LYS A 95 2.22 -50.35 30.84
N LEU A 96 1.18 -49.82 30.19
CA LEU A 96 0.03 -50.58 29.69
C LEU A 96 0.45 -51.68 28.70
N LYS A 97 1.39 -51.39 27.79
CA LYS A 97 1.93 -52.39 26.85
C LYS A 97 2.64 -53.52 27.60
N THR A 98 3.48 -53.22 28.59
CA THR A 98 4.12 -54.26 29.42
C THR A 98 3.12 -55.03 30.30
N GLU A 99 2.00 -54.43 30.69
CA GLU A 99 0.92 -55.09 31.43
C GLU A 99 0.16 -56.07 30.53
N VAL A 100 -0.14 -55.66 29.30
CA VAL A 100 -0.75 -56.52 28.27
C VAL A 100 0.17 -57.66 27.88
N GLU A 101 1.46 -57.40 27.63
CA GLU A 101 2.47 -58.43 27.34
C GLU A 101 2.62 -59.41 28.51
N ARG A 102 2.62 -58.93 29.76
CA ARG A 102 2.67 -59.78 30.96
C ARG A 102 1.39 -60.61 31.15
N SER A 103 0.23 -60.05 30.84
CA SER A 103 -1.06 -60.74 30.88
C SER A 103 -1.17 -61.81 29.78
N GLN A 104 -0.56 -61.57 28.62
CA GLN A 104 -0.47 -62.55 27.52
C GLN A 104 0.55 -63.67 27.82
N LEU A 105 1.62 -63.38 28.56
CA LEU A 105 2.58 -64.38 29.05
C LEU A 105 2.08 -65.13 30.30
N GLY A 106 1.18 -64.52 31.08
CA GLY A 106 0.53 -65.08 32.28
C GLY A 106 -0.57 -66.07 31.98
N GLY A 107 -0.27 -67.13 31.21
CA GLY A 107 -1.26 -68.14 30.82
C GLY A 107 -1.89 -68.88 32.01
N TRP A 108 -3.19 -68.63 32.23
CA TRP A 108 -4.17 -69.54 32.86
C TRP A 108 -3.65 -70.45 34.00
N ARG A 109 -3.46 -69.91 35.22
CA ARG A 109 -3.57 -70.70 36.46
C ARG A 109 -3.83 -69.85 37.71
N SER A 110 -5.05 -70.04 38.25
CA SER A 110 -5.47 -70.00 39.67
C SER A 110 -4.45 -69.56 40.74
N SER A 111 -4.86 -68.60 41.58
CA SER A 111 -4.95 -68.80 43.04
C SER A 111 -5.85 -67.73 43.68
N ASP A 112 -6.66 -68.14 44.66
CA ASP A 112 -7.38 -67.25 45.58
C ASP A 112 -6.43 -66.30 46.32
N VAL A 113 -6.82 -65.02 46.44
CA VAL A 113 -6.42 -64.13 47.55
C VAL A 113 -7.57 -63.16 47.89
N ASP A 114 -8.28 -63.48 48.98
CA ASP A 114 -8.90 -62.56 49.95
C ASP A 114 -9.80 -61.39 49.43
N THR A 115 -11.04 -61.70 49.07
CA THR A 115 -12.06 -60.71 48.65
C THR A 115 -12.62 -59.83 49.77
N GLY A 116 -12.52 -60.26 51.04
CA GLY A 116 -13.26 -59.66 52.16
C GLY A 116 -12.83 -58.23 52.51
N SER A 117 -11.55 -57.89 52.35
CA SER A 117 -11.08 -56.52 52.61
C SER A 117 -11.43 -55.55 51.47
N LEU A 118 -11.52 -56.05 50.23
CA LEU A 118 -11.80 -55.21 49.06
C LEU A 118 -13.29 -54.85 49.00
N GLU A 119 -14.19 -55.81 49.28
CA GLU A 119 -15.63 -55.57 49.34
C GLU A 119 -16.01 -54.49 50.36
N GLN A 120 -15.38 -54.46 51.54
CA GLN A 120 -15.63 -53.41 52.54
C GLN A 120 -15.20 -52.03 52.02
N THR A 121 -13.99 -51.89 51.45
CA THR A 121 -13.55 -50.62 50.87
C THR A 121 -14.38 -50.19 49.66
N VAL A 122 -14.90 -51.14 48.88
CA VAL A 122 -15.82 -50.86 47.76
C VAL A 122 -17.18 -50.41 48.28
N MET A 123 -17.71 -51.00 49.36
CA MET A 123 -18.95 -50.53 50.00
C MET A 123 -18.80 -49.12 50.60
N ASP A 124 -17.69 -48.85 51.29
CA ASP A 124 -17.43 -47.54 51.89
C ASP A 124 -17.28 -46.45 50.79
N LEU A 125 -16.53 -46.74 49.72
CA LEU A 125 -16.42 -45.86 48.55
C LEU A 125 -17.75 -45.72 47.79
N GLN A 126 -18.56 -46.77 47.67
CA GLN A 126 -19.91 -46.67 47.07
C GLN A 126 -20.84 -45.79 47.92
N HIS A 127 -20.73 -45.84 49.24
CA HIS A 127 -21.52 -45.01 50.14
C HIS A 127 -21.09 -43.55 50.09
N GLU A 128 -19.78 -43.28 49.95
CA GLU A 128 -19.22 -41.94 49.78
C GLU A 128 -19.55 -41.35 48.40
N VAL A 129 -19.40 -42.13 47.32
CA VAL A 129 -19.84 -41.74 45.96
C VAL A 129 -21.35 -41.47 45.93
N SER A 130 -22.16 -42.27 46.62
CA SER A 130 -23.61 -42.04 46.72
C SER A 130 -23.95 -40.76 47.50
N HIS A 131 -23.17 -40.44 48.54
CA HIS A 131 -23.30 -39.18 49.29
C HIS A 131 -22.94 -37.97 48.41
N TRP A 132 -21.80 -38.00 47.73
CA TRP A 132 -21.39 -36.92 46.80
C TRP A 132 -22.36 -36.76 45.62
N LYS A 133 -22.85 -37.87 45.06
CA LYS A 133 -23.87 -37.87 44.01
C LYS A 133 -25.18 -37.25 44.49
N SER A 134 -25.64 -37.61 45.70
CA SER A 134 -26.83 -36.98 46.32
C SER A 134 -26.63 -35.49 46.60
N LEU A 135 -25.42 -35.03 46.86
CA LEU A 135 -25.12 -33.61 47.10
C LEU A 135 -25.17 -32.81 45.79
N VAL A 136 -24.59 -33.34 44.71
CA VAL A 136 -24.66 -32.77 43.35
C VAL A 136 -26.11 -32.77 42.81
N GLU A 137 -26.89 -33.82 43.07
CA GLU A 137 -28.31 -33.91 42.72
C GLU A 137 -29.23 -33.03 43.60
N ALA A 138 -28.74 -32.56 44.76
CA ALA A 138 -29.48 -31.63 45.62
C ALA A 138 -29.30 -30.17 45.16
N ASP A 139 -28.08 -29.76 44.81
CA ASP A 139 -27.79 -28.38 44.38
C ASP A 139 -28.24 -28.09 42.93
N SER A 140 -28.50 -29.10 42.10
CA SER A 140 -29.05 -28.93 40.74
C SER A 140 -30.54 -28.54 40.70
N LYS A 141 -31.22 -28.38 41.84
CA LYS A 141 -32.65 -28.04 41.94
C LYS A 141 -32.95 -26.53 41.85
N LYS A 142 -32.24 -25.81 40.99
CA LYS A 142 -32.60 -24.45 40.54
C LYS A 142 -32.65 -24.43 39.01
N ILE A 143 -33.81 -24.79 38.47
CA ILE A 143 -34.11 -24.95 37.05
C ILE A 143 -33.28 -26.09 36.44
N SER A 144 -33.90 -27.27 36.31
CA SER A 144 -33.22 -28.43 35.72
C SER A 144 -32.80 -28.12 34.28
N CYS A 145 -31.56 -28.48 33.90
CA CYS A 145 -31.13 -28.39 32.50
C CYS A 145 -32.13 -29.07 31.56
N ALA A 146 -32.74 -30.18 31.97
CA ALA A 146 -33.76 -30.87 31.18
C ALA A 146 -35.05 -30.05 30.93
N GLU A 147 -35.42 -29.10 31.80
CA GLU A 147 -36.55 -28.19 31.56
C GLU A 147 -36.17 -27.03 30.62
N LEU A 148 -34.91 -26.58 30.66
CA LEU A 148 -34.38 -25.60 29.71
C LEU A 148 -34.16 -26.22 28.32
N GLU A 149 -33.55 -27.40 28.25
CA GLU A 149 -33.42 -28.20 27.02
C GLU A 149 -34.79 -28.52 26.42
N LYS A 150 -35.77 -28.94 27.24
CA LYS A 150 -37.14 -29.17 26.76
C LYS A 150 -37.79 -27.91 26.19
N ARG A 151 -37.60 -26.74 26.80
CA ARG A 151 -38.11 -25.47 26.24
C ARG A 151 -37.37 -25.03 24.98
N LEU A 152 -36.05 -25.27 24.93
CA LEU A 152 -35.23 -24.95 23.77
C LEU A 152 -35.60 -25.86 22.60
N GLU A 153 -35.86 -27.15 22.85
CA GLU A 153 -36.36 -28.11 21.87
C GLU A 153 -37.81 -27.82 21.46
N GLU A 154 -38.68 -27.37 22.38
CA GLU A 154 -40.04 -26.92 22.04
C GLU A 154 -40.04 -25.69 21.13
N GLU A 155 -39.19 -24.68 21.36
CA GLU A 155 -39.02 -23.55 20.43
C GLU A 155 -38.27 -23.95 19.15
N ARG A 156 -37.31 -24.90 19.21
CA ARG A 156 -36.64 -25.46 18.03
C ARG A 156 -37.64 -26.14 17.10
N LEU A 157 -38.46 -27.05 17.63
CA LEU A 157 -39.52 -27.75 16.90
C LEU A 157 -40.56 -26.79 16.33
N LYS A 158 -40.95 -25.76 17.09
CA LYS A 158 -41.89 -24.73 16.63
C LYS A 158 -41.32 -23.86 15.51
N LYS A 159 -40.01 -23.55 15.54
CA LYS A 159 -39.31 -22.88 14.44
C LYS A 159 -39.11 -23.79 13.24
N GLU A 160 -38.87 -25.08 13.48
CA GLU A 160 -38.79 -26.12 12.44
C GLU A 160 -40.14 -26.33 11.76
N GLU A 161 -41.26 -26.27 12.50
CA GLU A 161 -42.64 -26.30 11.99
C GLU A 161 -43.02 -25.00 11.24
N GLU A 162 -42.56 -23.84 11.70
CA GLU A 162 -42.73 -22.55 11.00
C GLU A 162 -41.95 -22.53 9.67
N ILE A 163 -40.70 -23.01 9.68
CA ILE A 163 -39.88 -23.16 8.47
C ILE A 163 -40.49 -24.22 7.54
N ALA A 164 -40.93 -25.37 8.06
CA ALA A 164 -41.60 -26.40 7.26
C ALA A 164 -42.89 -25.87 6.63
N SER A 165 -43.69 -25.09 7.36
CA SER A 165 -44.89 -24.44 6.83
C SER A 165 -44.57 -23.41 5.75
N LEU A 166 -43.48 -22.64 5.92
CA LEU A 166 -43.02 -21.66 4.93
C LEU A 166 -42.47 -22.34 3.67
N VAL A 167 -41.72 -23.42 3.84
CA VAL A 167 -41.21 -24.26 2.75
C VAL A 167 -42.36 -24.96 2.03
N GLU A 168 -43.34 -25.53 2.73
CA GLU A 168 -44.50 -26.17 2.11
C GLU A 168 -45.39 -25.16 1.38
N LEU A 169 -45.52 -23.92 1.89
CA LEU A 169 -46.18 -22.82 1.19
C LEU A 169 -45.39 -22.38 -0.05
N HIS A 170 -44.07 -22.28 0.03
CA HIS A 170 -43.22 -21.95 -1.11
C HIS A 170 -43.22 -23.08 -2.16
N THR A 171 -43.20 -24.34 -1.73
CA THR A 171 -43.32 -25.53 -2.58
C THR A 171 -44.70 -25.61 -3.21
N ARG A 172 -45.80 -25.28 -2.49
CA ARG A 172 -47.13 -25.16 -3.11
C ARG A 172 -47.17 -24.04 -4.15
N ASN A 173 -46.66 -22.86 -3.86
CA ASN A 173 -46.61 -21.75 -4.83
C ASN A 173 -45.73 -22.10 -6.05
N MET A 174 -44.57 -22.72 -5.85
CA MET A 174 -43.71 -23.21 -6.93
C MET A 174 -44.37 -24.34 -7.72
N ASN A 175 -45.12 -25.23 -7.08
CA ASN A 175 -45.88 -26.29 -7.75
C ASN A 175 -47.09 -25.71 -8.49
N GLU A 176 -47.80 -24.71 -7.97
CA GLU A 176 -48.90 -24.01 -8.64
C GLU A 176 -48.39 -23.22 -9.86
N MET A 177 -47.24 -22.54 -9.75
CA MET A 177 -46.57 -21.95 -10.91
C MET A 177 -46.12 -23.02 -11.89
N LYS A 178 -45.52 -24.11 -11.41
CA LYS A 178 -45.07 -25.22 -12.26
C LYS A 178 -46.25 -25.89 -12.97
N GLU A 179 -47.37 -26.09 -12.30
CA GLU A 179 -48.60 -26.68 -12.83
C GLU A 179 -49.27 -25.72 -13.81
N MET A 180 -49.27 -24.39 -13.57
CA MET A 180 -49.62 -23.40 -14.60
C MET A 180 -48.67 -23.44 -15.80
N TYR A 181 -47.36 -23.61 -15.59
CA TYR A 181 -46.39 -23.72 -16.69
C TYR A 181 -46.53 -25.07 -17.41
N GLU A 182 -46.83 -26.16 -16.72
CA GLU A 182 -47.07 -27.50 -17.28
C GLU A 182 -48.43 -27.59 -17.98
N GLU A 183 -49.50 -26.93 -17.50
CA GLU A 183 -50.75 -26.74 -18.25
C GLU A 183 -50.52 -25.88 -19.48
N ARG A 184 -49.74 -24.79 -19.37
CA ARG A 184 -49.43 -23.91 -20.51
C ARG A 184 -48.51 -24.59 -21.52
N ILE A 185 -47.59 -25.44 -21.07
CA ILE A 185 -46.76 -26.30 -21.93
C ILE A 185 -47.63 -27.40 -22.54
N CYS A 186 -48.49 -28.10 -21.79
CA CYS A 186 -49.43 -29.09 -22.34
C CYS A 186 -50.42 -28.47 -23.34
N ALA A 187 -50.84 -27.21 -23.15
CA ALA A 187 -51.65 -26.47 -24.10
C ALA A 187 -50.86 -26.08 -25.37
N LEU A 188 -49.56 -25.84 -25.26
CA LEU A 188 -48.67 -25.60 -26.40
C LEU A 188 -48.21 -26.90 -27.09
N GLU A 189 -48.03 -27.99 -26.35
CA GLU A 189 -47.65 -29.32 -26.83
C GLU A 189 -48.86 -30.06 -27.41
N GLY A 190 -50.07 -29.85 -26.91
CA GLY A 190 -51.31 -30.29 -27.58
C GLY A 190 -51.47 -29.68 -28.99
N VAL A 191 -50.85 -28.52 -29.24
CA VAL A 191 -50.74 -27.92 -30.58
C VAL A 191 -49.49 -28.44 -31.32
N ALA A 192 -48.34 -28.55 -30.64
CA ALA A 192 -47.07 -28.91 -31.26
C ALA A 192 -46.87 -30.42 -31.54
N SER A 193 -47.55 -31.33 -30.83
CA SER A 193 -47.49 -32.78 -31.06
C SER A 193 -48.14 -33.24 -32.37
N SER A 194 -48.74 -32.32 -33.14
CA SER A 194 -49.10 -32.54 -34.54
C SER A 194 -47.92 -32.45 -35.52
N SER A 195 -46.72 -32.06 -35.07
CA SER A 195 -45.60 -31.70 -35.95
C SER A 195 -44.95 -32.86 -36.72
N THR A 196 -45.24 -34.12 -36.38
CA THR A 196 -44.92 -35.28 -37.25
C THR A 196 -45.97 -35.50 -38.33
N SER A 197 -47.24 -35.17 -38.08
CA SER A 197 -48.31 -35.21 -39.08
C SER A 197 -48.08 -34.18 -40.19
N ASN A 198 -47.50 -33.01 -39.88
CA ASN A 198 -47.27 -31.97 -40.86
C ASN A 198 -46.21 -32.32 -41.93
N THR A 199 -45.34 -33.31 -41.68
CA THR A 199 -44.40 -33.80 -42.69
C THR A 199 -45.07 -34.81 -43.62
N ASP A 200 -45.77 -35.80 -43.06
CA ASP A 200 -46.54 -36.78 -43.83
C ASP A 200 -47.70 -36.13 -44.61
N LEU A 201 -48.36 -35.11 -44.05
CA LEU A 201 -49.39 -34.32 -44.74
C LEU A 201 -48.80 -33.45 -45.85
N LEU A 202 -47.58 -32.92 -45.68
CA LEU A 202 -46.91 -32.15 -46.74
C LEU A 202 -46.51 -33.07 -47.91
N ASP A 203 -45.98 -34.27 -47.64
CA ASP A 203 -45.69 -35.27 -48.68
C ASP A 203 -46.98 -35.79 -49.34
N ALA A 204 -48.06 -36.02 -48.58
CA ALA A 204 -49.36 -36.37 -49.13
C ALA A 204 -49.95 -35.27 -50.02
N VAL A 205 -49.88 -34.00 -49.60
CA VAL A 205 -50.34 -32.85 -50.39
C VAL A 205 -49.44 -32.60 -51.60
N LEU A 206 -48.13 -32.90 -51.53
CA LEU A 206 -47.24 -32.84 -52.68
C LEU A 206 -47.55 -33.96 -53.70
N LEU A 207 -47.81 -35.18 -53.24
CA LEU A 207 -48.29 -36.28 -54.09
C LEU A 207 -49.65 -35.99 -54.71
N GLU A 208 -50.63 -35.53 -53.94
CA GLU A 208 -51.97 -35.17 -54.43
C GLU A 208 -51.91 -33.98 -55.41
N LYS A 209 -51.01 -33.02 -55.18
CA LYS A 209 -50.71 -31.94 -56.14
C LYS A 209 -50.05 -32.45 -57.42
N GLU A 210 -49.20 -33.47 -57.34
CA GLU A 210 -48.56 -34.07 -58.52
C GLU A 210 -49.57 -34.93 -59.32
N GLU A 211 -50.46 -35.67 -58.65
CA GLU A 211 -51.62 -36.32 -59.28
C GLU A 211 -52.63 -35.32 -59.86
N LEU A 212 -52.86 -34.17 -59.20
CA LEU A 212 -53.68 -33.08 -59.74
C LEU A 212 -53.02 -32.40 -60.94
N LEU A 213 -51.70 -32.30 -60.98
CA LEU A 213 -50.97 -31.82 -62.16
C LEU A 213 -50.97 -32.85 -63.30
N GLU A 214 -50.94 -34.15 -63.00
CA GLU A 214 -51.05 -35.23 -64.00
C GLU A 214 -52.48 -35.33 -64.57
N THR A 215 -53.51 -35.23 -63.72
CA THR A 215 -54.91 -35.20 -64.15
C THR A 215 -55.26 -33.90 -64.85
N LYS A 216 -54.70 -32.75 -64.44
CA LYS A 216 -54.76 -31.50 -65.20
C LYS A 216 -54.09 -31.65 -66.56
N ARG A 217 -52.91 -32.28 -66.65
CA ARG A 217 -52.23 -32.53 -67.93
C ARG A 217 -53.06 -33.44 -68.84
N LYS A 218 -53.68 -34.49 -68.30
CA LYS A 218 -54.66 -35.35 -69.01
C LYS A 218 -55.91 -34.58 -69.44
N LEU A 219 -56.44 -33.68 -68.61
CA LEU A 219 -57.59 -32.85 -68.95
C LEU A 219 -57.24 -31.82 -70.02
N GLU A 220 -56.09 -31.17 -69.93
CA GLU A 220 -55.56 -30.29 -70.98
C GLU A 220 -55.30 -31.08 -72.27
N GLU A 221 -54.81 -32.32 -72.19
CA GLU A 221 -54.62 -33.19 -73.36
C GLU A 221 -55.96 -33.69 -73.95
N MET A 222 -56.97 -33.98 -73.12
CA MET A 222 -58.34 -34.30 -73.56
C MET A 222 -59.08 -33.09 -74.13
N VAL A 223 -58.88 -31.90 -73.58
CA VAL A 223 -59.40 -30.62 -74.12
C VAL A 223 -58.72 -30.33 -75.45
N LYS A 224 -57.40 -30.47 -75.55
CA LYS A 224 -56.63 -30.30 -76.79
C LYS A 224 -56.97 -31.35 -77.86
N GLN A 225 -57.34 -32.57 -77.46
CA GLN A 225 -57.94 -33.57 -78.34
C GLN A 225 -59.35 -33.17 -78.79
N ARG A 226 -60.21 -32.63 -77.91
CA ARG A 226 -61.54 -32.09 -78.27
C ARG A 226 -61.48 -30.85 -79.17
N GLU A 227 -60.51 -29.97 -78.97
CA GLU A 227 -60.29 -28.76 -79.76
C GLU A 227 -59.70 -29.07 -81.15
N SER A 228 -59.11 -30.25 -81.34
CA SER A 228 -58.61 -30.71 -82.65
C SER A 228 -59.70 -31.23 -83.62
N ALA A 229 -60.96 -31.30 -83.18
CA ALA A 229 -62.12 -31.70 -83.98
C ALA A 229 -63.16 -30.55 -84.06
N CYS A 230 -62.90 -29.62 -84.98
CA CYS A 230 -63.79 -28.51 -85.39
C CYS A 230 -65.24 -28.91 -85.76
N PRO A 231 -66.21 -27.96 -85.89
CA PRO A 231 -66.19 -26.53 -85.50
C PRO A 231 -67.46 -25.98 -84.79
N SER A 232 -67.30 -24.83 -84.13
CA SER A 232 -68.23 -23.68 -83.98
C SER A 232 -69.74 -23.84 -84.31
N THR A 233 -70.61 -23.65 -83.31
CA THR A 233 -71.77 -22.71 -83.37
C THR A 233 -72.21 -22.24 -81.98
N ALA A 234 -72.76 -21.03 -81.90
CA ALA A 234 -73.35 -20.44 -80.69
C ALA A 234 -74.77 -20.99 -80.40
N ASP A 235 -75.33 -20.54 -79.26
CA ASP A 235 -76.76 -20.42 -78.91
C ASP A 235 -77.79 -21.30 -79.65
N ALA A 236 -78.52 -22.14 -78.91
CA ALA A 236 -79.98 -22.01 -78.74
C ALA A 236 -80.69 -23.26 -78.13
N SER A 237 -81.41 -23.04 -77.02
CA SER A 237 -82.86 -23.33 -76.89
C SER A 237 -83.43 -24.77 -76.73
N VAL A 238 -84.61 -24.82 -76.06
CA VAL A 238 -85.83 -25.60 -76.44
C VAL A 238 -85.81 -27.15 -76.23
N SER A 239 -86.89 -27.85 -75.85
CA SER A 239 -88.22 -27.50 -75.29
C SER A 239 -89.06 -28.77 -74.95
N ALA A 240 -90.29 -28.55 -74.47
CA ALA A 240 -91.56 -29.16 -74.96
C ALA A 240 -92.20 -30.42 -74.32
N ALA A 241 -93.53 -30.43 -74.56
CA ALA A 241 -94.56 -31.46 -74.43
C ALA A 241 -95.05 -31.79 -73.01
N ASP A 242 -96.31 -31.60 -72.61
CA ASP A 242 -97.58 -31.24 -73.30
C ASP A 242 -98.00 -32.12 -74.50
N ASP A 243 -99.03 -32.96 -74.31
CA ASP A 243 -99.93 -33.29 -75.42
C ASP A 243 -101.32 -33.83 -74.95
N ARG A 244 -102.34 -33.03 -75.28
CA ARG A 244 -103.65 -33.43 -75.85
C ARG A 244 -104.69 -34.23 -75.05
N LEU A 245 -105.63 -33.45 -74.55
CA LEU A 245 -107.07 -33.71 -74.56
C LEU A 245 -107.58 -34.10 -75.97
N VAL A 246 -108.37 -35.19 -76.09
CA VAL A 246 -109.12 -35.55 -77.32
C VAL A 246 -110.56 -35.91 -76.97
N VAL A 247 -111.51 -35.32 -77.69
CA VAL A 247 -112.97 -35.49 -77.52
C VAL A 247 -113.51 -36.49 -78.55
N VAL A 248 -114.37 -37.43 -78.13
CA VAL A 248 -115.21 -38.24 -79.02
C VAL A 248 -116.59 -38.47 -78.38
N ASP A 249 -117.64 -37.89 -78.98
CA ASP A 249 -119.05 -38.29 -78.77
C ASP A 249 -119.35 -39.61 -79.49
N PHE A 250 -120.27 -40.45 -78.96
CA PHE A 250 -121.32 -41.12 -79.77
C PHE A 250 -122.35 -41.91 -78.91
N VAL A 251 -123.55 -41.33 -78.76
CA VAL A 251 -124.91 -41.93 -78.92
C VAL A 251 -125.31 -43.26 -78.21
N GLU A 252 -126.34 -43.12 -77.35
CA GLU A 252 -127.42 -44.07 -76.94
C GLU A 252 -127.24 -45.62 -77.02
N ARG A 253 -127.38 -46.33 -75.87
CA ARG A 253 -128.51 -47.24 -75.50
C ARG A 253 -128.24 -48.22 -74.34
N SER A 254 -129.33 -48.53 -73.59
CA SER A 254 -129.56 -49.74 -72.77
C SER A 254 -129.26 -49.67 -71.25
N PRO A 255 -130.16 -50.14 -70.36
CA PRO A 255 -129.99 -50.06 -68.90
C PRO A 255 -129.09 -51.15 -68.27
N ALA A 256 -128.26 -51.83 -69.06
CA ALA A 256 -127.31 -52.84 -68.58
C ALA A 256 -125.97 -52.23 -68.12
N ASP A 257 -125.66 -51.01 -68.55
CA ASP A 257 -124.34 -50.39 -68.32
C ASP A 257 -124.23 -49.70 -66.94
N VAL A 258 -125.32 -49.57 -66.19
CA VAL A 258 -125.33 -48.84 -64.91
C VAL A 258 -124.52 -49.57 -63.83
N THR A 259 -124.59 -50.90 -63.75
CA THR A 259 -123.82 -51.68 -62.77
C THR A 259 -122.33 -51.68 -63.06
N ASP A 260 -121.95 -51.74 -64.34
CA ASP A 260 -120.57 -51.63 -64.80
C ASP A 260 -119.98 -50.23 -64.53
N LEU A 261 -120.81 -49.18 -64.67
CA LEU A 261 -120.44 -47.82 -64.35
C LEU A 261 -120.34 -47.59 -62.82
N GLU A 262 -121.18 -48.22 -62.01
CA GLU A 262 -121.09 -48.17 -60.54
C GLU A 262 -119.83 -48.89 -60.02
N GLU A 263 -119.44 -50.02 -60.62
CA GLU A 263 -118.19 -50.71 -60.28
C GLU A 263 -116.96 -49.91 -60.71
N LYS A 264 -116.93 -49.40 -61.94
CA LYS A 264 -115.87 -48.48 -62.43
C LYS A 264 -115.80 -47.19 -61.62
N LEU A 265 -116.93 -46.67 -61.12
CA LEU A 265 -116.96 -45.51 -60.23
C LEU A 265 -116.37 -45.86 -58.85
N ARG A 266 -116.61 -47.07 -58.33
CA ARG A 266 -116.02 -47.54 -57.07
C ARG A 266 -114.53 -47.80 -57.20
N GLU A 267 -114.07 -48.38 -58.30
CA GLU A 267 -112.65 -48.50 -58.62
C GLU A 267 -112.00 -47.11 -58.77
N ALA A 268 -112.61 -46.19 -59.51
CA ALA A 268 -112.13 -44.82 -59.63
C ALA A 268 -112.08 -44.10 -58.26
N GLN A 269 -113.05 -44.30 -57.37
CA GLN A 269 -113.03 -43.77 -56.00
C GLN A 269 -111.92 -44.41 -55.15
N SER A 270 -111.65 -45.71 -55.33
CA SER A 270 -110.54 -46.40 -54.67
C SER A 270 -109.18 -45.86 -55.15
N VAL A 271 -109.00 -45.74 -56.46
CA VAL A 271 -107.80 -45.13 -57.09
C VAL A 271 -107.63 -43.68 -56.66
N ILE A 272 -108.70 -42.86 -56.62
CA ILE A 272 -108.64 -41.48 -56.11
C ILE A 272 -108.25 -41.44 -54.63
N SER A 273 -108.73 -42.39 -53.82
CA SER A 273 -108.38 -42.47 -52.40
C SER A 273 -106.92 -42.91 -52.20
N GLN A 274 -106.44 -43.86 -53.00
CA GLN A 274 -105.05 -44.29 -53.02
C GLN A 274 -104.12 -43.17 -53.51
N LEU A 275 -104.48 -42.47 -54.59
CA LEU A 275 -103.75 -41.30 -55.08
C LEU A 275 -103.71 -40.19 -54.03
N ARG A 276 -104.82 -39.89 -53.33
CA ARG A 276 -104.82 -38.92 -52.22
C ARG A 276 -103.90 -39.34 -51.07
N ALA A 277 -103.87 -40.63 -50.73
CA ALA A 277 -102.95 -41.16 -49.72
C ALA A 277 -101.49 -41.02 -50.18
N SER A 278 -101.18 -41.40 -51.43
CA SER A 278 -99.85 -41.23 -52.01
C SER A 278 -99.43 -39.76 -52.16
N THR A 279 -100.35 -38.84 -52.49
CA THR A 279 -100.09 -37.40 -52.50
C THR A 279 -99.79 -36.89 -51.10
N SER A 280 -100.56 -37.29 -50.08
CA SER A 280 -100.30 -36.90 -48.69
C SER A 280 -98.97 -37.47 -48.16
N GLU A 281 -98.60 -38.69 -48.55
CA GLU A 281 -97.29 -39.27 -48.24
C GLU A 281 -96.15 -38.52 -48.97
N LEU A 282 -96.37 -38.11 -50.22
CA LEU A 282 -95.41 -37.31 -50.98
C LEU A 282 -95.24 -35.90 -50.39
N GLU A 283 -96.34 -35.25 -49.98
CA GLU A 283 -96.34 -33.97 -49.26
C GLU A 283 -95.58 -34.06 -47.94
N ALA A 284 -95.76 -35.16 -47.17
CA ALA A 284 -95.01 -35.41 -45.96
C ALA A 284 -93.49 -35.57 -46.23
N LYS A 285 -93.11 -36.32 -47.27
CA LYS A 285 -91.70 -36.48 -47.68
C LYS A 285 -91.10 -35.20 -48.26
N VAL A 286 -91.89 -34.35 -48.91
CA VAL A 286 -91.44 -33.02 -49.35
C VAL A 286 -91.22 -32.11 -48.14
N ALA A 287 -92.11 -32.12 -47.15
CA ALA A 287 -91.91 -31.38 -45.89
C ALA A 287 -90.67 -31.86 -45.12
N GLU A 288 -90.44 -33.18 -45.07
CA GLU A 288 -89.21 -33.77 -44.50
C GLU A 288 -87.95 -33.35 -45.29
N SER A 289 -88.01 -33.34 -46.62
CA SER A 289 -86.93 -32.88 -47.50
C SER A 289 -86.61 -31.40 -47.31
N GLU A 290 -87.61 -30.53 -47.16
CA GLU A 290 -87.38 -29.11 -46.83
C GLU A 290 -86.80 -28.92 -45.43
N ASN A 291 -87.23 -29.71 -44.44
CA ASN A 291 -86.64 -29.68 -43.10
C ASN A 291 -85.16 -30.11 -43.12
N LEU A 292 -84.83 -31.17 -43.87
CA LEU A 292 -83.45 -31.61 -44.11
C LEU A 292 -82.59 -30.55 -44.82
N LYS A 293 -83.16 -29.79 -45.77
CA LYS A 293 -82.46 -28.66 -46.42
C LYS A 293 -82.18 -27.53 -45.44
N ILE A 294 -83.11 -27.22 -44.54
CA ILE A 294 -82.92 -26.21 -43.48
C ILE A 294 -81.80 -26.66 -42.55
N GLN A 295 -81.84 -27.89 -42.05
CA GLN A 295 -80.78 -28.47 -41.20
C GLN A 295 -79.41 -28.48 -41.90
N HIS A 296 -79.34 -28.83 -43.19
CA HIS A 296 -78.09 -28.80 -43.95
C HIS A 296 -77.58 -27.36 -44.15
N LYS A 297 -78.47 -26.37 -44.29
CA LYS A 297 -78.08 -24.95 -44.38
C LYS A 297 -77.58 -24.42 -43.03
N GLU A 298 -78.22 -24.79 -41.94
CA GLU A 298 -77.78 -24.47 -40.57
C GLU A 298 -76.43 -25.11 -40.25
N LEU A 299 -76.22 -26.38 -40.64
CA LEU A 299 -74.94 -27.07 -40.48
C LEU A 299 -73.83 -26.43 -41.33
N ALA A 300 -74.12 -26.05 -42.57
CA ALA A 300 -73.17 -25.33 -43.42
C ALA A 300 -72.83 -23.94 -42.87
N GLN A 301 -73.80 -23.24 -42.27
CA GLN A 301 -73.56 -21.97 -41.58
C GLN A 301 -72.67 -22.17 -40.35
N ALA A 302 -73.01 -23.13 -39.48
CA ALA A 302 -72.22 -23.45 -38.29
C ALA A 302 -70.78 -23.90 -38.64
N TYR A 303 -70.60 -24.62 -39.74
CA TYR A 303 -69.26 -24.98 -40.24
C TYR A 303 -68.47 -23.74 -40.70
N ASN A 304 -69.10 -22.82 -41.43
CA ASN A 304 -68.47 -21.56 -41.86
C ASN A 304 -68.13 -20.67 -40.67
N ASP A 305 -69.05 -20.53 -39.71
CA ASP A 305 -68.86 -19.73 -38.50
C ASP A 305 -67.68 -20.30 -37.67
N LEU A 306 -67.63 -21.62 -37.48
CA LEU A 306 -66.54 -22.31 -36.78
C LEU A 306 -65.20 -22.17 -37.54
N ASN A 307 -65.21 -22.21 -38.87
CA ASN A 307 -64.01 -22.02 -39.69
C ASN A 307 -63.52 -20.55 -39.63
N GLU A 308 -64.43 -19.57 -39.56
CA GLU A 308 -64.08 -18.16 -39.37
C GLU A 308 -63.53 -17.90 -37.96
N GLU A 309 -64.11 -18.54 -36.93
CA GLU A 309 -63.55 -18.54 -35.57
C GLU A 309 -62.17 -19.20 -35.50
N PHE A 310 -61.96 -20.31 -36.21
CA PHE A 310 -60.66 -20.99 -36.27
C PHE A 310 -59.57 -20.14 -36.92
N GLU A 311 -59.85 -19.51 -38.09
CA GLU A 311 -58.86 -18.64 -38.73
C GLU A 311 -58.60 -17.37 -37.90
N LYS A 312 -59.61 -16.79 -37.23
CA LYS A 312 -59.40 -15.71 -36.24
C LYS A 312 -58.52 -16.17 -35.06
N TYR A 313 -58.78 -17.35 -34.50
CA TYR A 313 -58.00 -17.90 -33.40
C TYR A 313 -56.54 -18.14 -33.81
N LYS A 314 -56.32 -18.63 -35.02
CA LYS A 314 -55.01 -18.86 -35.64
C LYS A 314 -54.28 -17.53 -35.88
N GLU A 315 -54.94 -16.52 -36.45
CA GLU A 315 -54.36 -15.18 -36.65
C GLU A 315 -53.96 -14.53 -35.31
N ILE A 316 -54.82 -14.62 -34.29
CA ILE A 316 -54.53 -14.15 -32.93
C ILE A 316 -53.36 -14.93 -32.31
N THR A 317 -53.33 -16.26 -32.43
CA THR A 317 -52.31 -17.09 -31.79
C THR A 317 -50.93 -16.91 -32.40
N VAL A 318 -50.85 -16.82 -33.74
CA VAL A 318 -49.61 -16.52 -34.48
C VAL A 318 -49.13 -15.11 -34.12
N SER A 319 -49.99 -14.10 -34.26
CA SER A 319 -49.57 -12.68 -34.15
C SER A 319 -49.35 -12.19 -32.72
N ASN A 320 -50.08 -12.69 -31.71
CA ASN A 320 -49.97 -12.17 -30.33
C ASN A 320 -49.12 -13.02 -29.39
N ASN A 321 -48.92 -14.32 -29.61
CA ASN A 321 -48.16 -15.14 -28.66
C ASN A 321 -46.74 -15.44 -29.13
N GLN A 322 -46.54 -15.86 -30.39
CA GLN A 322 -45.19 -16.13 -30.88
C GLN A 322 -44.40 -14.85 -31.11
N ASP A 323 -44.97 -13.85 -31.80
CA ASP A 323 -44.24 -12.61 -32.08
C ASP A 323 -43.92 -11.78 -30.83
N ASN A 324 -44.83 -11.68 -29.85
CA ASN A 324 -44.54 -10.98 -28.60
C ASN A 324 -43.48 -11.69 -27.75
N ASN A 325 -43.53 -13.03 -27.64
CA ASN A 325 -42.51 -13.79 -26.92
C ASN A 325 -41.15 -13.73 -27.63
N ASN A 326 -41.12 -13.85 -28.97
CA ASN A 326 -39.90 -13.71 -29.76
C ASN A 326 -39.31 -12.29 -29.66
N GLN A 327 -40.16 -11.25 -29.64
CA GLN A 327 -39.71 -9.88 -29.40
C GLN A 327 -39.17 -9.67 -27.98
N ASP A 328 -39.80 -10.24 -26.94
CA ASP A 328 -39.30 -10.14 -25.56
C ASP A 328 -37.97 -10.88 -25.39
N LEU A 329 -37.86 -12.11 -25.91
CA LEU A 329 -36.62 -12.86 -25.97
C LEU A 329 -35.52 -12.09 -26.73
N THR A 330 -35.86 -11.47 -27.86
CA THR A 330 -34.90 -10.64 -28.63
C THR A 330 -34.43 -9.44 -27.82
N ARG A 331 -35.35 -8.68 -27.20
CA ARG A 331 -35.01 -7.55 -26.32
C ARG A 331 -34.15 -8.00 -25.13
N ARG A 332 -34.44 -9.16 -24.54
CA ARG A 332 -33.67 -9.71 -23.41
C ARG A 332 -32.29 -10.20 -23.84
N ILE A 333 -32.16 -10.79 -25.02
CA ILE A 333 -30.87 -11.14 -25.64
C ILE A 333 -30.05 -9.86 -25.90
N ASP A 334 -30.66 -8.81 -26.45
CA ASP A 334 -29.96 -7.55 -26.73
C ASP A 334 -29.58 -6.79 -25.45
N LEU A 335 -30.42 -6.84 -24.40
CA LEU A 335 -30.07 -6.34 -23.07
C LEU A 335 -28.91 -7.12 -22.44
N LEU A 336 -28.89 -8.45 -22.58
CA LEU A 336 -27.78 -9.29 -22.11
C LEU A 336 -26.47 -9.01 -22.87
N LYS A 337 -26.54 -8.76 -24.19
CA LYS A 337 -25.38 -8.31 -24.99
C LYS A 337 -24.88 -6.95 -24.52
N ALA A 338 -25.78 -5.98 -24.29
CA ALA A 338 -25.43 -4.66 -23.81
C ALA A 338 -24.75 -4.73 -22.43
N ASN A 339 -25.31 -5.51 -21.50
CA ASN A 339 -24.70 -5.75 -20.19
C ASN A 339 -23.33 -6.43 -20.30
N LEU A 340 -23.16 -7.41 -21.21
CA LEU A 340 -21.87 -8.08 -21.43
C LEU A 340 -20.80 -7.09 -21.93
N ILE A 341 -21.14 -6.25 -22.91
CA ILE A 341 -20.24 -5.18 -23.40
C ILE A 341 -19.89 -4.21 -22.26
N GLU A 342 -20.87 -3.81 -21.43
CA GLU A 342 -20.60 -2.95 -20.29
C GLU A 342 -19.67 -3.61 -19.26
N TYR A 343 -19.81 -4.92 -19.00
CA TYR A 343 -18.87 -5.66 -18.14
C TYR A 343 -17.47 -5.76 -18.75
N GLU A 344 -17.35 -5.97 -20.06
CA GLU A 344 -16.06 -5.97 -20.77
C GLU A 344 -15.38 -4.59 -20.74
N GLU A 345 -16.13 -3.51 -20.96
CA GLU A 345 -15.64 -2.13 -20.87
C GLU A 345 -15.21 -1.79 -19.44
N ARG A 346 -16.00 -2.16 -18.41
CA ARG A 346 -15.65 -1.99 -17.00
C ARG A 346 -14.41 -2.81 -16.61
N TYR A 347 -14.25 -4.01 -17.15
CA TYR A 347 -13.07 -4.84 -16.93
C TYR A 347 -11.81 -4.21 -17.57
N GLU A 348 -11.89 -3.74 -18.81
CA GLU A 348 -10.77 -3.04 -19.47
C GLU A 348 -10.49 -1.65 -18.86
N MET A 349 -11.48 -0.98 -18.26
CA MET A 349 -11.26 0.19 -17.40
C MET A 349 -10.43 -0.18 -16.16
N CYS A 350 -10.91 -1.13 -15.36
CA CYS A 350 -10.22 -1.58 -14.15
C CYS A 350 -8.80 -2.10 -14.44
N LYS A 351 -8.61 -2.80 -15.57
CA LYS A 351 -7.31 -3.27 -16.05
C LYS A 351 -6.38 -2.13 -16.46
N ARG A 352 -6.88 -1.04 -17.06
CA ARG A 352 -6.10 0.17 -17.34
C ARG A 352 -5.75 0.92 -16.05
N GLU A 353 -6.69 1.07 -15.14
CA GLU A 353 -6.45 1.70 -13.82
C GLU A 353 -5.39 0.94 -13.04
N ASN A 354 -5.44 -0.41 -13.04
CA ASN A 354 -4.43 -1.25 -12.38
C ASN A 354 -3.06 -1.19 -13.08
N LEU A 355 -3.00 -1.01 -14.40
CA LEU A 355 -1.73 -0.74 -15.10
C LEU A 355 -1.18 0.65 -14.74
N GLU A 356 -2.04 1.64 -14.54
CA GLU A 356 -1.63 2.98 -14.13
C GLU A 356 -1.13 3.00 -12.67
N THR A 357 -1.79 2.32 -11.73
CA THR A 357 -1.31 2.21 -10.35
C THR A 357 0.02 1.46 -10.27
N VAL A 358 0.21 0.40 -11.06
CA VAL A 358 1.52 -0.26 -11.20
C VAL A 358 2.59 0.72 -11.73
N ALA A 359 2.30 1.48 -12.78
CA ALA A 359 3.22 2.49 -13.32
C ALA A 359 3.46 3.69 -12.37
N GLN A 360 2.56 3.96 -11.42
CA GLN A 360 2.78 4.90 -10.32
C GLN A 360 3.69 4.29 -9.24
N LEU A 361 3.47 3.03 -8.86
CA LEU A 361 4.32 2.30 -7.90
C LEU A 361 5.75 2.11 -8.42
N GLU A 362 5.94 1.82 -9.71
CA GLU A 362 7.27 1.74 -10.33
C GLU A 362 8.01 3.08 -10.30
N ARG A 363 7.30 4.19 -10.55
CA ARG A 363 7.87 5.55 -10.43
C ARG A 363 8.28 5.87 -8.99
N LEU A 364 7.39 5.63 -8.02
CA LEU A 364 7.68 5.82 -6.60
C LEU A 364 8.85 4.94 -6.15
N SER A 365 8.92 3.67 -6.57
CA SER A 365 10.06 2.78 -6.30
C SER A 365 11.37 3.33 -6.87
N GLY A 366 11.35 3.87 -8.09
CA GLY A 366 12.50 4.55 -8.69
C GLY A 366 12.87 5.88 -8.02
N GLU A 367 11.91 6.58 -7.39
CA GLU A 367 12.17 7.75 -6.54
C GLU A 367 12.78 7.34 -5.19
N PHE A 368 12.28 6.26 -4.57
CA PHE A 368 12.87 5.70 -3.34
C PHE A 368 14.31 5.22 -3.54
N GLU A 369 14.63 4.51 -4.63
CA GLU A 369 16.02 4.10 -4.90
C GLU A 369 16.92 5.30 -5.23
N ARG A 370 16.41 6.34 -5.91
CA ARG A 370 17.16 7.60 -6.11
C ARG A 370 17.40 8.33 -4.80
N LEU A 371 16.39 8.44 -3.93
CA LEU A 371 16.51 9.07 -2.62
C LEU A 371 17.50 8.30 -1.71
N LYS A 372 17.43 6.97 -1.73
CA LYS A 372 18.35 6.06 -1.02
C LYS A 372 19.79 6.17 -1.55
N THR A 373 19.97 6.36 -2.85
CA THR A 373 21.28 6.65 -3.46
C THR A 373 21.78 8.02 -3.01
N GLY A 374 20.95 9.06 -3.08
CA GLY A 374 21.31 10.39 -2.58
C GLY A 374 21.63 10.43 -1.08
N PHE A 375 20.97 9.62 -0.26
CA PHE A 375 21.34 9.44 1.16
C PHE A 375 22.67 8.70 1.36
N ALA A 376 23.09 7.84 0.43
CA ALA A 376 24.42 7.26 0.42
C ALA A 376 25.46 8.32 0.00
N ASP A 377 25.22 9.05 -1.09
CA ASP A 377 26.11 10.12 -1.57
C ASP A 377 26.33 11.22 -0.51
N VAL A 378 25.26 11.66 0.16
CA VAL A 378 25.34 12.65 1.26
C VAL A 378 26.07 12.09 2.49
N ARG A 379 25.97 10.78 2.75
CA ARG A 379 26.73 10.13 3.83
C ARG A 379 28.21 10.05 3.49
N ASP A 380 28.54 9.58 2.30
CA ASP A 380 29.93 9.45 1.82
C ASP A 380 30.61 10.82 1.74
N GLN A 381 29.89 11.86 1.30
CA GLN A 381 30.36 13.25 1.34
C GLN A 381 30.60 13.72 2.78
N LYS A 382 29.65 13.49 3.70
CA LYS A 382 29.80 13.88 5.11
C LYS A 382 30.96 13.15 5.80
N ASP A 383 31.15 11.87 5.50
CA ASP A 383 32.26 11.07 6.04
C ASP A 383 33.60 11.53 5.45
N SER A 384 33.64 11.94 4.18
CA SER A 384 34.79 12.61 3.56
C SER A 384 35.12 13.95 4.21
N ASP A 385 34.13 14.84 4.38
CA ASP A 385 34.32 16.16 5.00
C ASP A 385 34.75 16.02 6.47
N MET A 386 34.18 15.04 7.19
CA MET A 386 34.60 14.69 8.55
C MET A 386 36.04 14.16 8.59
N CYS A 387 36.47 13.34 7.62
CA CYS A 387 37.86 12.92 7.50
C CYS A 387 38.81 14.10 7.26
N ILE A 388 38.46 15.02 6.37
CA ILE A 388 39.25 16.24 6.08
C ILE A 388 39.39 17.10 7.35
N GLU A 389 38.30 17.33 8.09
CA GLU A 389 38.36 18.12 9.33
C GLU A 389 39.11 17.39 10.45
N VAL A 390 38.98 16.06 10.58
CA VAL A 390 39.78 15.26 11.53
C VAL A 390 41.28 15.36 11.21
N ASP A 391 41.68 15.33 9.94
CA ASP A 391 43.08 15.50 9.55
C ASP A 391 43.57 16.95 9.74
N ARG A 392 42.72 17.96 9.49
CA ARG A 392 43.00 19.37 9.84
C ARG A 392 43.25 19.53 11.34
N LEU A 393 42.39 18.95 12.18
CA LEU A 393 42.51 18.99 13.64
C LEU A 393 43.74 18.21 14.13
N ARG A 394 44.12 17.10 13.49
CA ARG A 394 45.38 16.38 13.77
C ARG A 394 46.60 17.25 13.49
N VAL A 395 46.64 17.94 12.34
CA VAL A 395 47.75 18.85 11.99
C VAL A 395 47.83 20.01 12.98
N ALA A 396 46.71 20.64 13.33
CA ALA A 396 46.66 21.71 14.33
C ALA A 396 47.11 21.23 15.72
N LEU A 397 46.71 20.03 16.14
CA LEU A 397 47.14 19.43 17.40
C LEU A 397 48.65 19.14 17.42
N GLU A 398 49.22 18.66 16.30
CA GLU A 398 50.65 18.39 16.22
C GLU A 398 51.48 19.68 16.19
N GLN A 399 51.00 20.73 15.52
CA GLN A 399 51.58 22.07 15.57
C GLN A 399 51.58 22.61 17.01
N ALA A 400 50.45 22.52 17.73
CA ALA A 400 50.35 22.95 19.12
C ALA A 400 51.28 22.17 20.07
N LYS A 401 51.56 20.88 19.80
CA LYS A 401 52.59 20.13 20.55
C LYS A 401 53.99 20.67 20.26
N GLN A 402 54.33 20.91 19.00
CA GLN A 402 55.64 21.46 18.62
C GLN A 402 55.87 22.84 19.26
N ASP A 403 54.87 23.72 19.26
CA ASP A 403 54.98 25.04 19.87
C ASP A 403 55.08 24.98 21.40
N ARG A 404 54.36 24.05 22.05
CA ARG A 404 54.54 23.77 23.48
C ARG A 404 55.95 23.26 23.80
N ASP A 405 56.52 22.43 22.95
CA ASP A 405 57.84 21.85 23.18
C ASP A 405 58.96 22.88 22.88
N ARG A 406 58.78 23.77 21.87
CA ARG A 406 59.61 24.98 21.69
C ARG A 406 59.57 25.90 22.92
N LEU A 407 58.37 26.15 23.48
CA LEU A 407 58.20 26.94 24.70
C LEU A 407 58.91 26.31 25.91
N ARG A 408 58.99 24.98 25.99
CA ARG A 408 59.78 24.29 27.03
C ARG A 408 61.27 24.52 26.83
N ASP A 409 61.78 24.35 25.62
CA ASP A 409 63.19 24.61 25.30
C ASP A 409 63.57 26.07 25.64
N ASP A 410 62.70 27.03 25.36
CA ASP A 410 62.92 28.44 25.70
C ASP A 410 62.85 28.71 27.21
N VAL A 411 61.93 28.07 27.95
CA VAL A 411 61.89 28.13 29.42
C VAL A 411 63.16 27.54 30.04
N ASP A 412 63.72 26.46 29.49
CA ASP A 412 64.96 25.87 29.98
C ASP A 412 66.21 26.69 29.60
N LYS A 413 66.20 27.37 28.43
CA LYS A 413 67.20 28.43 28.13
C LYS A 413 67.12 29.57 29.15
N PHE A 414 65.92 30.09 29.43
CA PHE A 414 65.74 31.15 30.43
C PHE A 414 66.22 30.72 31.81
N ARG A 415 65.88 29.50 32.25
CA ARG A 415 66.41 28.90 33.48
C ARG A 415 67.93 28.91 33.50
N SER A 416 68.57 28.42 32.45
CA SER A 416 70.04 28.38 32.36
C SER A 416 70.67 29.80 32.36
N THR A 417 70.03 30.80 31.75
CA THR A 417 70.50 32.19 31.84
C THR A 417 70.35 32.79 33.25
N ILE A 418 69.28 32.45 33.97
CA ILE A 418 69.08 32.88 35.37
C ILE A 418 70.14 32.23 36.27
N GLU A 419 70.39 30.93 36.11
CA GLU A 419 71.46 30.21 36.82
C GLU A 419 72.85 30.83 36.53
N GLY A 420 73.10 31.27 35.30
CA GLY A 420 74.31 32.03 34.94
C GLY A 420 74.42 33.38 35.66
N ILE A 421 73.33 34.15 35.69
CA ILE A 421 73.26 35.45 36.40
C ILE A 421 73.47 35.26 37.91
N ASP A 422 72.90 34.22 38.52
CA ASP A 422 73.10 33.92 39.95
C ASP A 422 74.58 33.61 40.26
N VAL A 423 75.27 32.86 39.39
CA VAL A 423 76.72 32.62 39.50
C VAL A 423 77.53 33.92 39.38
N GLU A 424 77.19 34.79 38.43
CA GLU A 424 77.84 36.12 38.30
C GLU A 424 77.59 37.00 39.53
N LEU A 425 76.37 37.00 40.08
CA LEU A 425 76.03 37.72 41.31
C LEU A 425 76.82 37.19 42.52
N ASP A 426 77.02 35.87 42.64
CA ASP A 426 77.85 35.30 43.70
C ASP A 426 79.34 35.63 43.52
N LEU A 427 79.85 35.65 42.29
CA LEU A 427 81.20 36.15 42.00
C LEU A 427 81.36 37.63 42.36
N LEU A 428 80.37 38.47 42.06
CA LEU A 428 80.34 39.89 42.43
C LEU A 428 80.25 40.09 43.95
N ARG A 429 79.43 39.29 44.66
CA ARG A 429 79.36 39.28 46.13
C ARG A 429 80.72 38.90 46.74
N ALA A 430 81.37 37.85 46.23
CA ALA A 430 82.70 37.41 46.66
C ALA A 430 83.81 38.42 46.29
N SER A 431 83.67 39.15 45.19
CA SER A 431 84.57 40.26 44.81
C SER A 431 84.43 41.43 45.78
N ASN A 432 83.19 41.89 46.04
CA ASN A 432 82.91 42.94 47.03
C ASN A 432 83.41 42.58 48.43
N GLN A 433 83.22 41.34 48.89
CA GLN A 433 83.79 40.89 50.17
C GLN A 433 85.32 40.97 50.20
N ARG A 434 86.02 40.62 49.10
CA ARG A 434 87.48 40.78 49.00
C ARG A 434 87.90 42.25 49.06
N LEU A 435 87.22 43.12 48.31
CA LEU A 435 87.46 44.57 48.33
C LEU A 435 87.18 45.19 49.71
N SER A 436 86.13 44.76 50.42
CA SER A 436 85.87 45.19 51.80
C SER A 436 87.01 44.80 52.74
N GLN A 437 87.49 43.55 52.66
CA GLN A 437 88.65 43.11 53.45
C GLN A 437 89.95 43.85 53.08
N GLU A 438 90.14 44.21 51.81
CA GLU A 438 91.29 44.99 51.36
C GLU A 438 91.20 46.44 51.85
N ASN A 439 90.02 47.04 51.80
CA ASN A 439 89.75 48.37 52.39
C ASN A 439 89.98 48.37 53.91
N GLU A 440 89.57 47.33 54.64
CA GLU A 440 89.89 47.16 56.07
C GLU A 440 91.40 47.05 56.31
N ARG A 441 92.13 46.27 55.49
CA ARG A 441 93.59 46.17 55.57
C ARG A 441 94.26 47.51 55.26
N MET A 442 93.79 48.25 54.26
CA MET A 442 94.29 49.58 53.91
C MET A 442 93.99 50.61 55.01
N ALA A 443 92.80 50.62 55.58
CA ALA A 443 92.47 51.44 56.75
C ALA A 443 93.44 51.16 57.90
N ALA A 444 93.68 49.88 58.23
CA ALA A 444 94.67 49.51 59.24
C ALA A 444 96.13 49.85 58.86
N VAL A 445 96.47 50.03 57.58
CA VAL A 445 97.77 50.58 57.15
C VAL A 445 97.78 52.10 57.32
N ILE A 446 96.70 52.81 56.97
CA ILE A 446 96.54 54.25 57.14
C ILE A 446 96.59 54.62 58.62
N ASP A 447 95.91 53.89 59.51
CA ASP A 447 95.96 54.11 60.96
C ASP A 447 97.36 53.92 61.53
N ARG A 448 98.11 52.93 61.03
CA ARG A 448 99.54 52.75 61.37
C ARG A 448 100.39 53.89 60.82
N TYR A 449 100.13 54.34 59.59
CA TYR A 449 100.85 55.46 58.99
C TYR A 449 100.58 56.76 59.76
N ASN A 450 99.33 57.06 60.11
CA ASN A 450 98.93 58.19 60.95
C ASN A 450 99.59 58.10 62.32
N SER A 451 99.58 56.93 62.97
CA SER A 451 100.30 56.71 64.24
C SER A 451 101.81 56.97 64.11
N THR A 452 102.44 56.57 63.00
CA THR A 452 103.86 56.90 62.74
C THR A 452 104.07 58.37 62.35
N PHE A 453 103.10 59.01 61.69
CA PHE A 453 103.15 60.42 61.32
C PHE A 453 102.99 61.31 62.54
N ASP A 454 102.13 60.95 63.49
CA ASP A 454 102.00 61.60 64.78
C ASP A 454 103.27 61.41 65.62
N ALA A 455 103.86 60.21 65.63
CA ALA A 455 105.15 59.96 66.27
C ALA A 455 106.31 60.76 65.63
N VAL A 456 106.35 60.83 64.29
CA VAL A 456 107.35 61.62 63.54
C VAL A 456 107.10 63.13 63.73
N SER A 457 105.85 63.58 63.82
CA SER A 457 105.51 64.97 64.11
C SER A 457 105.90 65.36 65.53
N ALA A 458 105.67 64.48 66.50
CA ALA A 458 106.17 64.63 67.88
C ALA A 458 107.72 64.62 67.93
N GLN A 459 108.40 63.85 67.07
CA GLN A 459 109.86 63.95 66.89
C GLN A 459 110.29 65.23 66.16
N ARG A 460 109.45 65.80 65.29
CA ARG A 460 109.73 67.04 64.54
C ARG A 460 109.58 68.29 65.41
N GLU A 461 108.69 68.27 66.40
CA GLU A 461 108.65 69.27 67.48
C GLU A 461 109.87 69.14 68.44
N ALA A 462 110.67 68.07 68.31
CA ALA A 462 111.81 67.77 69.16
C ALA A 462 113.13 67.54 68.38
N GLY A 463 113.37 68.25 67.27
CA GLY A 463 114.68 68.18 66.57
C GLY A 463 114.82 69.02 65.31
N VAL A 464 115.86 69.87 65.27
CA VAL A 464 116.21 70.70 64.10
C VAL A 464 117.27 70.00 63.23
N GLY A 465 117.07 69.94 61.90
CA GLY A 465 118.19 69.89 60.95
C GLY A 465 118.12 68.90 59.76
N GLN A 466 117.82 69.46 58.58
CA GLN A 466 118.59 69.31 57.32
C GLN A 466 118.43 68.08 56.37
N GLU A 467 118.41 68.41 55.06
CA GLU A 467 118.74 67.65 53.82
C GLU A 467 117.74 66.70 53.07
N VAL A 468 117.12 67.27 52.02
CA VAL A 468 117.10 66.88 50.58
C VAL A 468 117.12 65.39 50.15
N SER A 469 116.09 64.94 49.40
CA SER A 469 116.15 64.42 48.00
C SER A 469 114.87 63.60 47.61
N ASP A 470 114.73 63.30 46.31
CA ASP A 470 113.93 62.22 45.69
C ASP A 470 112.40 62.37 45.56
N ALA A 471 111.98 63.28 44.68
CA ALA A 471 110.61 63.34 44.15
C ALA A 471 110.55 62.97 42.65
N GLN A 472 110.60 61.67 42.31
CA GLN A 472 110.50 61.24 40.90
C GLN A 472 109.76 59.92 40.52
N PRO A 473 109.05 59.17 41.40
CA PRO A 473 108.23 58.04 40.94
C PRO A 473 106.70 58.28 40.93
N LEU A 474 106.17 59.39 41.45
CA LEU A 474 104.70 59.61 41.52
C LEU A 474 104.06 59.95 40.16
N ALA A 475 104.77 60.64 39.27
CA ALA A 475 104.22 61.09 37.98
C ALA A 475 103.83 59.91 37.07
N GLY A 476 104.62 58.82 37.05
CA GLY A 476 104.34 57.64 36.23
C GLY A 476 103.06 56.90 36.62
N LYS A 477 102.76 56.82 37.93
CA LYS A 477 101.52 56.19 38.42
C LYS A 477 100.28 57.03 38.13
N GLN A 478 100.39 58.36 38.19
CA GLN A 478 99.30 59.25 37.76
C GLN A 478 99.10 59.21 36.25
N SER A 479 100.17 59.15 35.43
CA SER A 479 100.05 59.00 33.96
C SER A 479 99.33 57.70 33.60
N ALA A 480 99.75 56.56 34.17
CA ALA A 480 99.13 55.26 33.89
C ALA A 480 97.64 55.19 34.33
N ALA A 481 97.29 55.80 35.46
CA ALA A 481 95.89 55.90 35.89
C ALA A 481 95.06 56.80 34.95
N PHE A 482 95.64 57.90 34.47
CA PHE A 482 95.00 58.81 33.53
C PHE A 482 94.86 58.21 32.12
N GLU A 483 95.84 57.40 31.68
CA GLU A 483 95.79 56.64 30.43
C GLU A 483 94.73 55.53 30.48
N ASN A 484 94.63 54.78 31.59
CA ASN A 484 93.56 53.79 31.78
C ASN A 484 92.18 54.45 31.78
N LEU A 485 92.00 55.56 32.50
CA LEU A 485 90.72 56.29 32.50
C LEU A 485 90.38 56.85 31.10
N ASN A 486 91.37 57.31 30.34
CA ASN A 486 91.17 57.73 28.95
C ASN A 486 90.85 56.56 28.01
N LYS A 487 91.34 55.34 28.30
CA LYS A 487 91.01 54.13 27.55
C LYS A 487 89.56 53.71 27.83
N GLU A 488 89.16 53.70 29.09
CA GLU A 488 87.80 53.39 29.54
C GLU A 488 86.78 54.42 28.98
N LEU A 489 87.09 55.72 29.01
CA LEU A 489 86.26 56.75 28.37
C LEU A 489 86.13 56.56 26.85
N ARG A 490 87.19 56.11 26.16
CA ARG A 490 87.13 55.84 24.72
C ARG A 490 86.26 54.62 24.42
N GLU A 491 86.36 53.57 25.24
CA GLU A 491 85.53 52.38 25.14
C GLU A 491 84.05 52.73 25.39
N GLU A 492 83.74 53.53 26.41
CA GLU A 492 82.39 54.05 26.66
C GLU A 492 81.86 54.92 25.50
N ILE A 493 82.67 55.83 24.95
CA ILE A 493 82.32 56.62 23.77
C ILE A 493 82.01 55.71 22.57
N THR A 494 82.79 54.65 22.33
CA THR A 494 82.50 53.70 21.24
C THR A 494 81.21 52.90 21.46
N MET A 495 80.91 52.49 22.70
CA MET A 495 79.64 51.83 23.03
C MET A 495 78.43 52.76 22.87
N LEU A 496 78.57 54.04 23.25
CA LEU A 496 77.53 55.05 23.02
C LEU A 496 77.34 55.38 21.54
N GLN A 497 78.43 55.40 20.75
CA GLN A 497 78.35 55.53 19.29
C GLN A 497 77.62 54.35 18.64
N GLU A 498 77.93 53.12 19.04
CA GLU A 498 77.25 51.92 18.51
C GLU A 498 75.78 51.85 18.96
N ARG A 499 75.46 52.23 20.20
CA ARG A 499 74.07 52.36 20.67
C ARG A 499 73.29 53.40 19.85
N ASN A 500 73.90 54.55 19.55
CA ASN A 500 73.28 55.57 18.70
C ASN A 500 73.14 55.09 17.24
N ARG A 501 74.09 54.29 16.73
CA ARG A 501 73.99 53.64 15.41
C ARG A 501 72.78 52.70 15.36
N LEU A 502 72.61 51.85 16.37
CA LEU A 502 71.48 50.92 16.48
C LEU A 502 70.13 51.65 16.65
N LEU A 503 70.05 52.69 17.47
CA LEU A 503 68.83 53.51 17.60
C LEU A 503 68.48 54.23 16.28
N SER A 504 69.48 54.68 15.52
CA SER A 504 69.26 55.25 14.18
C SER A 504 68.81 54.20 13.17
N GLU A 505 69.24 52.95 13.31
CA GLU A 505 68.85 51.83 12.46
C GLU A 505 67.43 51.33 12.79
N GLU A 506 67.07 51.26 14.08
CA GLU A 506 65.71 51.02 14.56
C GLU A 506 64.74 52.12 14.08
N SER A 507 65.13 53.39 14.20
CA SER A 507 64.35 54.53 13.69
C SER A 507 64.17 54.47 12.16
N ARG A 508 65.17 53.98 11.42
CA ARG A 508 65.09 53.77 9.98
C ARG A 508 64.12 52.64 9.62
N LEU A 509 64.17 51.51 10.34
CA LEU A 509 63.25 50.39 10.14
C LEU A 509 61.81 50.76 10.50
N LEU A 510 61.59 51.53 11.56
CA LEU A 510 60.27 52.11 11.90
C LEU A 510 59.73 53.04 10.80
N ALA A 511 60.59 53.87 10.20
CA ALA A 511 60.21 54.71 9.07
C ALA A 511 59.88 53.87 7.81
N GLU A 512 60.60 52.78 7.58
CA GLU A 512 60.38 51.85 6.46
C GLU A 512 59.09 51.04 6.63
N VAL A 513 58.79 50.55 7.84
CA VAL A 513 57.52 49.90 8.18
C VAL A 513 56.34 50.87 8.05
N ASN A 514 56.45 52.10 8.56
CA ASN A 514 55.41 53.13 8.39
C ASN A 514 55.20 53.50 6.91
N ALA A 515 56.28 53.55 6.10
CA ALA A 515 56.16 53.75 4.66
C ALA A 515 55.47 52.56 3.97
N HIS A 516 55.72 51.33 4.41
CA HIS A 516 55.04 50.14 3.90
C HIS A 516 53.55 50.13 4.27
N MET A 517 53.21 50.41 5.53
CA MET A 517 51.81 50.52 5.99
C MET A 517 51.07 51.60 5.22
N LYS A 518 51.65 52.81 5.07
CA LYS A 518 51.04 53.88 4.29
C LYS A 518 50.84 53.49 2.81
N LYS A 519 51.83 52.82 2.21
CA LYS A 519 51.70 52.31 0.83
C LYS A 519 50.59 51.25 0.72
N GLN A 520 50.38 50.44 1.77
CA GLN A 520 49.30 49.47 1.83
C GLN A 520 47.92 50.14 1.98
N GLU A 521 47.79 51.13 2.86
CA GLU A 521 46.61 51.99 2.97
C GLU A 521 46.28 52.70 1.64
N GLU A 522 47.30 53.21 0.91
CA GLU A 522 47.14 53.79 -0.41
C GLU A 522 46.67 52.76 -1.47
N THR A 523 47.15 51.50 -1.41
CA THR A 523 46.66 50.44 -2.31
C THR A 523 45.25 49.96 -1.97
N ASP A 524 44.91 49.87 -0.69
CA ASP A 524 43.59 49.45 -0.24
C ASP A 524 42.55 50.55 -0.53
N SER A 525 42.88 51.82 -0.27
CA SER A 525 42.06 52.97 -0.66
C SER A 525 41.82 53.02 -2.18
N ARG A 526 42.85 52.73 -2.99
CA ARG A 526 42.70 52.64 -4.45
C ARG A 526 41.86 51.45 -4.90
N ARG A 527 41.91 50.31 -4.18
CA ARG A 527 41.05 49.16 -4.43
C ARG A 527 39.58 49.49 -4.12
N THR A 528 39.30 50.21 -3.04
CA THR A 528 37.96 50.69 -2.70
C THR A 528 37.43 51.67 -3.76
N GLN A 529 38.24 52.65 -4.19
CA GLN A 529 37.86 53.57 -5.28
C GLN A 529 37.50 52.85 -6.58
N LEU A 530 38.27 51.83 -6.97
CA LEU A 530 37.97 51.02 -8.17
C LEU A 530 36.69 50.17 -8.03
N LEU A 531 36.35 49.73 -6.81
CA LEU A 531 35.08 49.04 -6.55
C LEU A 531 33.90 50.00 -6.62
N GLU A 532 34.04 51.22 -6.09
CA GLU A 532 33.01 52.25 -6.07
C GLU A 532 32.77 52.86 -7.47
N GLU A 533 33.82 53.03 -8.27
CA GLU A 533 33.74 53.35 -9.71
C GLU A 533 33.02 52.23 -10.48
N LYS A 534 33.33 50.96 -10.20
CA LYS A 534 32.64 49.81 -10.81
C LYS A 534 31.15 49.73 -10.42
N ILE A 535 30.80 50.04 -9.17
CA ILE A 535 29.41 50.12 -8.72
C ILE A 535 28.69 51.24 -9.46
N SER A 536 29.28 52.44 -9.54
CA SER A 536 28.71 53.59 -10.26
C SER A 536 28.44 53.27 -11.74
N LEU A 537 29.36 52.60 -12.44
CA LEU A 537 29.18 52.17 -13.83
C LEU A 537 28.06 51.12 -14.01
N LEU A 538 27.90 50.22 -13.04
CA LEU A 538 26.80 49.24 -13.04
C LEU A 538 25.43 49.92 -12.77
N GLU A 539 25.40 50.94 -11.93
CA GLU A 539 24.20 51.74 -11.67
C GLU A 539 23.83 52.63 -12.87
N GLU A 540 24.82 53.21 -13.57
CA GLU A 540 24.61 53.95 -14.83
C GLU A 540 23.99 53.05 -15.90
N HIS A 541 24.58 51.88 -16.17
CA HIS A 541 24.01 50.90 -17.10
C HIS A 541 22.62 50.38 -16.67
N ARG A 542 22.37 50.20 -15.37
CA ARG A 542 21.02 49.86 -14.86
C ARG A 542 20.02 50.98 -15.16
N GLY A 543 20.43 52.24 -15.01
CA GLY A 543 19.65 53.43 -15.37
C GLY A 543 19.33 53.51 -16.86
N GLU A 544 20.34 53.31 -17.73
CA GLU A 544 20.19 53.27 -19.20
C GLU A 544 19.25 52.15 -19.67
N LEU A 545 19.33 50.98 -19.04
CA LEU A 545 18.44 49.86 -19.34
C LEU A 545 17.00 50.18 -18.92
N GLN A 546 16.82 50.84 -17.76
CA GLN A 546 15.51 51.23 -17.24
C GLN A 546 14.85 52.36 -18.06
N THR A 547 15.61 53.32 -18.57
CA THR A 547 15.10 54.33 -19.52
C THR A 547 14.76 53.70 -20.86
N SER A 548 15.60 52.81 -21.39
CA SER A 548 15.33 52.05 -22.62
C SER A 548 14.04 51.22 -22.52
N LEU A 549 13.81 50.57 -21.38
CA LEU A 549 12.59 49.81 -21.09
C LEU A 549 11.36 50.72 -21.02
N ARG A 550 11.49 51.89 -20.38
CA ARG A 550 10.40 52.89 -20.27
C ARG A 550 10.03 53.46 -21.64
N GLU A 551 11.01 53.77 -22.49
CA GLU A 551 10.76 54.20 -23.87
C GLU A 551 10.04 53.12 -24.70
N LEU A 552 10.37 51.84 -24.50
CA LEU A 552 9.68 50.72 -25.15
C LEU A 552 8.23 50.59 -24.66
N GLN A 553 7.97 50.76 -23.36
CA GLN A 553 6.61 50.80 -22.81
C GLN A 553 5.79 52.00 -23.32
N GLU A 554 6.41 53.17 -23.45
CA GLU A 554 5.76 54.37 -23.97
C GLU A 554 5.41 54.21 -25.46
N LYS A 555 6.35 53.68 -26.27
CA LYS A 555 6.12 53.29 -27.68
C LYS A 555 5.03 52.22 -27.83
N ALA A 556 4.95 51.24 -26.92
CA ALA A 556 3.88 50.24 -26.90
C ALA A 556 2.51 50.87 -26.55
N SER A 557 2.49 51.86 -25.66
CA SER A 557 1.28 52.58 -25.24
C SER A 557 0.74 53.50 -26.35
N GLN A 558 1.62 54.18 -27.10
CA GLN A 558 1.23 55.07 -28.20
C GLN A 558 0.47 54.34 -29.32
N ASN A 559 0.77 53.05 -29.56
CA ASN A 559 0.19 52.26 -30.64
C ASN A 559 -1.26 51.79 -30.40
N GLN A 560 -1.83 51.95 -29.20
CA GLN A 560 -3.23 51.57 -28.94
C GLN A 560 -4.26 52.68 -29.28
N SER A 561 -3.82 53.86 -29.74
CA SER A 561 -4.70 55.04 -29.89
C SER A 561 -5.25 55.29 -31.31
N ASN A 562 -4.72 54.63 -32.35
CA ASN A 562 -5.10 54.94 -33.75
C ASN A 562 -6.07 53.93 -34.37
N GLN A 563 -7.07 54.51 -35.04
CA GLN A 563 -8.29 53.87 -35.53
C GLN A 563 -8.10 52.75 -36.57
N SER A 564 -8.90 51.72 -36.38
CA SER A 564 -9.66 51.00 -37.43
C SER A 564 -9.60 51.55 -38.86
N THR A 565 -9.14 50.73 -39.83
CA THR A 565 -9.79 50.37 -41.12
C THR A 565 -8.80 50.10 -42.29
N SER A 566 -7.99 49.03 -42.26
CA SER A 566 -7.53 48.30 -43.46
C SER A 566 -7.04 46.87 -43.13
N SER A 567 -7.97 45.90 -43.06
CA SER A 567 -7.69 44.54 -42.54
C SER A 567 -6.80 43.63 -43.40
N THR A 568 -6.25 44.11 -44.52
CA THR A 568 -5.23 43.39 -45.32
C THR A 568 -3.84 43.99 -45.21
N ASP A 569 -3.72 45.32 -45.17
CA ASP A 569 -2.42 45.98 -44.98
C ASP A 569 -1.96 45.85 -43.53
N GLU A 570 -2.89 45.91 -42.57
CA GLU A 570 -2.64 45.62 -41.15
C GLU A 570 -2.06 44.22 -40.95
N VAL A 571 -2.57 43.19 -41.63
CA VAL A 571 -2.04 41.81 -41.54
C VAL A 571 -0.65 41.71 -42.16
N SER A 572 -0.39 42.40 -43.28
CA SER A 572 0.94 42.47 -43.89
C SER A 572 1.95 43.16 -42.96
N ALA A 573 1.57 44.29 -42.35
CA ALA A 573 2.38 45.04 -41.39
C ALA A 573 2.65 44.25 -40.11
N LEU A 574 1.65 43.57 -39.53
CA LEU A 574 1.82 42.68 -38.38
C LEU A 574 2.73 41.49 -38.73
N THR A 575 2.64 40.94 -39.95
CA THR A 575 3.56 39.87 -40.39
C THR A 575 4.98 40.40 -40.62
N ALA A 576 5.15 41.67 -41.02
CA ALA A 576 6.45 42.32 -41.11
C ALA A 576 7.05 42.56 -39.71
N GLN A 577 6.28 43.15 -38.79
CA GLN A 577 6.67 43.34 -37.38
C GLN A 577 6.99 42.02 -36.68
N LEU A 578 6.26 40.94 -36.96
CA LEU A 578 6.58 39.62 -36.39
C LEU A 578 7.92 39.08 -36.91
N ARG A 579 8.24 39.29 -38.20
CA ARG A 579 9.57 38.92 -38.72
C ARG A 579 10.69 39.79 -38.16
N GLU A 580 10.44 41.08 -37.99
CA GLU A 580 11.39 42.03 -37.39
C GLU A 580 11.65 41.70 -35.92
N ALA A 581 10.60 41.40 -35.15
CA ALA A 581 10.71 40.93 -33.76
C ALA A 581 11.45 39.60 -33.68
N LEU A 582 11.21 38.65 -34.59
CA LEU A 582 11.95 37.38 -34.64
C LEU A 582 13.42 37.58 -35.02
N ALA A 583 13.72 38.52 -35.92
CA ALA A 583 15.10 38.86 -36.29
C ALA A 583 15.85 39.56 -35.14
N ALA A 584 15.21 40.52 -34.46
CA ALA A 584 15.76 41.17 -33.27
C ALA A 584 15.97 40.17 -32.13
N ASN A 585 15.06 39.20 -31.96
CA ASN A 585 15.23 38.14 -30.96
C ASN A 585 16.39 37.20 -31.32
N ALA A 586 16.58 36.90 -32.61
CA ALA A 586 17.74 36.12 -33.08
C ALA A 586 19.07 36.86 -32.84
N GLU A 587 19.14 38.16 -33.13
CA GLU A 587 20.30 39.01 -32.84
C GLU A 587 20.58 39.08 -31.33
N LYS A 588 19.53 39.20 -30.50
CA LYS A 588 19.66 39.16 -29.04
C LYS A 588 20.09 37.78 -28.51
N THR A 589 19.70 36.67 -29.13
CA THR A 589 20.25 35.36 -28.78
C THR A 589 21.73 35.23 -29.14
N GLU A 590 22.16 35.77 -30.28
CA GLU A 590 23.59 35.79 -30.67
C GLU A 590 24.42 36.69 -29.74
N GLU A 591 23.87 37.82 -29.28
CA GLU A 591 24.49 38.69 -28.28
C GLU A 591 24.60 38.00 -26.91
N CYS A 592 23.55 37.32 -26.44
CA CYS A 592 23.59 36.50 -25.23
C CYS A 592 24.61 35.36 -25.32
N GLU A 593 24.77 34.73 -26.49
CA GLU A 593 25.76 33.67 -26.71
C GLU A 593 27.19 34.23 -26.71
N LYS A 594 27.42 35.43 -27.26
CA LYS A 594 28.69 36.16 -27.15
C LYS A 594 29.01 36.56 -25.71
N LEU A 595 28.02 37.00 -24.93
CA LEU A 595 28.20 37.35 -23.51
C LEU A 595 28.50 36.11 -22.66
N ARG A 596 27.88 34.96 -22.95
CA ARG A 596 28.27 33.68 -22.35
C ARG A 596 29.72 33.31 -22.67
N GLN A 597 30.10 33.36 -23.95
CA GLN A 597 31.48 33.08 -24.36
C GLN A 597 32.50 34.00 -23.67
N GLN A 598 32.20 35.30 -23.53
CA GLN A 598 33.03 36.24 -22.76
C GLN A 598 33.09 35.91 -21.27
N THR A 599 31.99 35.43 -20.68
CA THR A 599 31.96 35.00 -19.28
C THR A 599 32.82 33.76 -19.06
N ASP A 600 32.69 32.74 -19.92
CA ASP A 600 33.52 31.53 -19.91
C ASP A 600 35.01 31.85 -20.09
N ASP A 601 35.34 32.82 -20.94
CA ASP A 601 36.73 33.23 -21.18
C ASP A 601 37.31 34.06 -20.02
N LEU A 602 36.49 34.86 -19.33
CA LEU A 602 36.88 35.52 -18.08
C LEU A 602 37.05 34.52 -16.93
N GLU A 603 36.22 33.47 -16.83
CA GLU A 603 36.38 32.40 -15.83
C GLU A 603 37.68 31.60 -16.06
N LYS A 604 38.03 31.32 -17.32
CA LYS A 604 39.34 30.77 -17.70
C LYS A 604 40.48 31.71 -17.32
N GLU A 605 40.32 33.02 -17.47
CA GLU A 605 41.34 33.98 -17.03
C GLU A 605 41.47 34.00 -15.49
N VAL A 606 40.36 33.99 -14.74
CA VAL A 606 40.36 33.94 -13.27
C VAL A 606 41.03 32.66 -12.77
N THR A 607 40.73 31.50 -13.35
CA THR A 607 41.37 30.23 -12.95
C THR A 607 42.87 30.19 -13.29
N VAL A 608 43.31 30.76 -14.42
CA VAL A 608 44.74 30.93 -14.73
C VAL A 608 45.43 31.90 -13.76
N ARG A 609 44.77 33.02 -13.41
CA ARG A 609 45.29 33.97 -12.40
C ARG A 609 45.38 33.33 -11.02
N GLN A 610 44.40 32.52 -10.62
CA GLN A 610 44.44 31.78 -9.35
C GLN A 610 45.60 30.78 -9.33
N SER A 611 45.79 29.99 -10.39
CA SER A 611 46.94 29.08 -10.53
C SER A 611 48.30 29.80 -10.42
N CYS A 612 48.41 31.01 -10.98
CA CYS A 612 49.61 31.85 -10.85
C CYS A 612 49.83 32.35 -9.40
N ILE A 613 48.76 32.73 -8.70
CA ILE A 613 48.81 33.10 -7.28
C ILE A 613 49.23 31.90 -6.42
N ASP A 614 48.67 30.72 -6.67
CA ASP A 614 49.00 29.48 -5.96
C ASP A 614 50.46 29.07 -6.19
N GLU A 615 50.98 29.24 -7.42
CA GLU A 615 52.40 29.04 -7.72
C GLU A 615 53.30 30.07 -7.00
N MET A 616 52.90 31.35 -6.95
CA MET A 616 53.62 32.37 -6.17
C MET A 616 53.62 32.07 -4.66
N ILE A 617 52.52 31.56 -4.10
CA ILE A 617 52.44 31.10 -2.71
C ILE A 617 53.37 29.91 -2.49
N ALA A 618 53.38 28.93 -3.40
CA ALA A 618 54.30 27.80 -3.33
C ALA A 618 55.78 28.24 -3.38
N GLN A 619 56.13 29.15 -4.30
CA GLN A 619 57.49 29.72 -4.38
C GLN A 619 57.87 30.50 -3.11
N THR A 620 56.93 31.26 -2.54
CA THR A 620 57.13 32.00 -1.27
C THR A 620 57.38 31.03 -0.10
N ASN A 621 56.59 29.96 0.01
CA ASN A 621 56.77 28.93 1.02
C ASN A 621 58.13 28.22 0.88
N VAL A 622 58.57 27.91 -0.35
CA VAL A 622 59.91 27.34 -0.61
C VAL A 622 61.02 28.31 -0.19
N LEU A 623 60.89 29.60 -0.50
CA LEU A 623 61.83 30.65 -0.06
C LEU A 623 61.88 30.77 1.48
N GLN A 624 60.74 30.70 2.14
CA GLN A 624 60.65 30.75 3.60
C GLN A 624 61.31 29.52 4.26
N VAL A 625 61.10 28.32 3.71
CA VAL A 625 61.80 27.09 4.16
C VAL A 625 63.31 27.18 3.91
N GLN A 626 63.75 27.71 2.77
CA GLN A 626 65.19 27.94 2.51
C GLN A 626 65.80 28.96 3.49
N LEU A 627 65.09 30.04 3.80
CA LEU A 627 65.53 31.04 4.78
C LEU A 627 65.62 30.43 6.18
N GLN A 628 64.67 29.57 6.57
CA GLN A 628 64.69 28.89 7.86
C GLN A 628 65.85 27.88 7.96
N LEU A 629 66.12 27.09 6.91
CA LEU A 629 67.30 26.22 6.83
C LEU A 629 68.62 27.02 6.88
N ALA A 630 68.66 28.21 6.25
CA ALA A 630 69.79 29.13 6.34
C ALA A 630 69.96 29.72 7.75
N ALA A 631 68.88 29.95 8.49
CA ALA A 631 68.92 30.39 9.88
C ALA A 631 69.41 29.26 10.81
N GLU A 632 68.90 28.04 10.64
CA GLU A 632 69.30 26.85 11.41
C GLU A 632 70.77 26.49 11.20
N THR A 633 71.26 26.52 9.95
CA THR A 633 72.69 26.29 9.65
C THR A 633 73.59 27.39 10.22
N ASN A 634 73.16 28.66 10.19
CA ASN A 634 73.87 29.73 10.89
C ASN A 634 73.87 29.56 12.42
N MET A 635 72.78 29.05 13.00
CA MET A 635 72.72 28.74 14.44
C MET A 635 73.68 27.60 14.80
N GLN A 636 73.73 26.55 14.00
CA GLN A 636 74.69 25.45 14.15
C GLN A 636 76.15 25.94 14.02
N LEU A 637 76.44 26.81 13.06
CA LEU A 637 77.77 27.42 12.92
C LEU A 637 78.14 28.30 14.12
N LYS A 638 77.21 29.12 14.63
CA LYS A 638 77.41 29.89 15.88
C LYS A 638 77.67 28.98 17.07
N GLN A 639 76.95 27.87 17.19
CA GLN A 639 77.15 26.89 18.25
C GLN A 639 78.51 26.19 18.15
N GLN A 640 78.95 25.82 16.94
CA GLN A 640 80.30 25.29 16.70
C GLN A 640 81.39 26.32 17.02
N ILE A 641 81.19 27.60 16.70
CA ILE A 641 82.13 28.68 17.08
C ILE A 641 82.23 28.77 18.61
N LEU A 642 81.10 28.81 19.32
CA LEU A 642 81.09 28.84 20.79
C LEU A 642 81.75 27.59 21.42
N GLU A 643 81.59 26.41 20.85
CA GLU A 643 82.30 25.20 21.28
C GLU A 643 83.81 25.26 21.00
N LYS A 644 84.21 25.86 19.86
CA LYS A 644 85.62 26.11 19.54
C LYS A 644 86.24 27.15 20.43
N ASP A 645 85.53 28.23 20.78
CA ASP A 645 85.98 29.25 21.72
C ASP A 645 86.11 28.70 23.14
N ARG A 646 85.16 27.87 23.59
CA ARG A 646 85.30 27.11 24.86
C ARG A 646 86.51 26.18 24.83
N SER A 647 86.76 25.51 23.71
CA SER A 647 87.94 24.64 23.51
C SER A 647 89.25 25.43 23.46
N LEU A 648 89.22 26.65 22.91
CA LEU A 648 90.36 27.58 22.88
C LEU A 648 90.64 28.14 24.27
N ASN A 649 89.62 28.49 25.03
CA ASN A 649 89.74 28.99 26.40
C ASN A 649 90.30 27.91 27.34
N THR A 650 89.85 26.65 27.22
CA THR A 650 90.45 25.54 27.99
C THR A 650 91.90 25.26 27.56
N LEU A 651 92.22 25.30 26.27
CA LEU A 651 93.61 25.23 25.78
C LEU A 651 94.47 26.41 26.27
N ASN A 652 93.90 27.62 26.36
CA ASN A 652 94.58 28.81 26.84
C ASN A 652 94.79 28.78 28.36
N GLU A 653 93.84 28.23 29.12
CA GLU A 653 94.04 27.91 30.54
C GLU A 653 95.13 26.83 30.73
N GLU A 654 95.16 25.78 29.90
CA GLU A 654 96.24 24.77 29.94
C GLU A 654 97.60 25.36 29.56
N LEU A 655 97.64 26.31 28.61
CA LEU A 655 98.86 27.03 28.23
C LEU A 655 99.31 27.96 29.37
N SER A 656 98.37 28.65 30.01
CA SER A 656 98.62 29.52 31.17
C SER A 656 99.08 28.74 32.41
N ARG A 657 98.55 27.52 32.62
CA ARG A 657 99.03 26.58 33.65
C ARG A 657 100.40 25.95 33.32
N LYS A 658 100.95 26.18 32.12
CA LYS A 658 102.25 25.65 31.65
C LYS A 658 103.35 26.69 31.49
N GLN A 659 103.11 27.98 31.78
CA GLN A 659 104.18 28.97 31.85
C GLN A 659 104.75 29.08 33.28
N PRO A 660 106.05 28.79 33.50
CA PRO A 660 106.73 29.12 34.74
C PRO A 660 107.20 30.59 34.74
N GLU A 661 107.21 31.21 35.91
CA GLU A 661 107.85 32.52 36.11
C GLU A 661 109.37 32.43 35.88
N THR A 662 109.90 33.26 34.97
CA THR A 662 111.32 33.66 34.97
C THR A 662 111.43 35.12 34.60
N ALA A 663 112.17 35.88 35.42
CA ALA A 663 112.35 37.32 35.26
C ALA A 663 113.76 37.69 34.77
N VAL A 664 113.88 38.93 34.26
CA VAL A 664 115.12 39.71 34.04
C VAL A 664 116.07 39.28 32.89
N SER A 665 116.21 40.15 31.87
CA SER A 665 117.50 40.72 31.42
C SER A 665 117.34 41.63 30.18
N ASP A 666 118.10 42.73 30.13
CA ASP A 666 118.27 43.64 28.98
C ASP A 666 118.90 42.99 27.74
N GLY A 667 118.76 43.63 26.56
CA GLY A 667 119.84 43.63 25.55
C GLY A 667 119.50 43.69 24.05
N LEU A 668 119.26 44.90 23.52
CA LEU A 668 119.73 45.43 22.21
C LEU A 668 119.40 44.77 20.83
N ASN A 669 119.29 45.68 19.85
CA ASN A 669 119.47 45.58 18.38
C ASN A 669 118.30 45.25 17.42
N GLU A 670 117.99 46.27 16.60
CA GLU A 670 117.63 46.30 15.17
C GLU A 670 118.05 45.09 14.30
N PRO A 671 117.38 44.79 13.14
CA PRO A 671 117.27 45.77 12.03
C PRO A 671 116.11 45.70 10.99
N SER A 672 115.88 46.86 10.35
CA SER A 672 115.68 47.10 8.89
C SER A 672 114.45 46.61 8.08
N ALA A 673 114.00 47.54 7.22
CA ALA A 673 113.25 47.44 5.95
C ALA A 673 111.75 47.03 5.97
N GLY A 674 110.86 47.73 5.24
CA GLY A 674 111.05 48.95 4.43
C GLY A 674 109.78 49.44 3.71
N GLU A 675 109.83 50.69 3.22
CA GLU A 675 109.13 51.29 2.05
C GLU A 675 107.62 50.99 1.79
N GLY A 676 106.74 51.97 1.56
CA GLY A 676 106.88 53.43 1.49
C GLY A 676 105.61 54.13 0.94
N THR A 677 105.62 55.48 0.88
CA THR A 677 104.86 56.40 -0.01
C THR A 677 103.32 56.22 -0.21
N GLY A 678 102.45 57.23 -0.07
CA GLY A 678 102.63 58.65 0.30
C GLY A 678 101.44 59.55 -0.13
N ASN A 679 101.50 60.85 0.18
CA ASN A 679 100.73 62.00 -0.37
C ASN A 679 99.21 62.08 -0.06
N ASN A 680 98.73 63.13 0.63
CA ASN A 680 98.14 64.41 0.10
C ASN A 680 96.70 64.25 -0.46
N ASP A 681 95.70 65.12 -0.24
CA ASP A 681 95.59 66.48 0.32
C ASP A 681 94.41 66.56 1.34
N GLY A 682 94.31 67.52 2.30
CA GLY A 682 93.73 68.87 2.15
C GLY A 682 92.18 68.83 2.01
N GLN A 683 91.32 69.37 2.88
CA GLN A 683 91.20 70.71 3.50
C GLN A 683 90.34 70.60 4.80
N LEU A 684 90.52 71.37 5.90
CA LEU A 684 90.03 72.75 6.16
C LEU A 684 88.53 72.95 5.79
N LEU A 685 87.63 73.54 6.58
CA LEU A 685 87.76 74.44 7.75
C LEU A 685 86.42 74.54 8.56
N PHE A 686 86.48 74.98 9.82
CA PHE A 686 85.39 75.44 10.72
C PHE A 686 84.30 74.47 11.24
N PRO A 687 84.13 74.50 12.58
CA PRO A 687 82.86 74.80 13.23
C PRO A 687 82.94 76.18 13.92
N LEU A 688 81.87 76.97 13.90
CA LEU A 688 81.80 78.17 14.75
C LEU A 688 80.39 78.47 15.25
N GLN A 689 80.32 78.64 16.56
CA GLN A 689 79.14 78.81 17.40
C GLN A 689 78.89 80.30 17.69
N LYS A 690 77.65 80.76 17.55
CA LYS A 690 77.01 81.93 18.19
C LYS A 690 75.52 81.92 17.77
N CYS A 691 74.51 82.07 18.63
CA CYS A 691 74.26 83.04 19.70
C CYS A 691 73.94 84.46 19.20
N GLU A 692 72.67 84.84 19.43
CA GLU A 692 72.12 86.19 19.59
C GLU A 692 72.06 87.09 18.35
N GLU A 693 70.84 87.19 17.78
CA GLU A 693 70.36 88.36 17.04
C GLU A 693 69.52 89.24 17.99
N ASN A 694 69.86 90.52 18.08
CA ASN A 694 68.93 91.65 18.33
C ASN A 694 69.72 92.97 18.26
N ASP A 695 69.71 93.60 17.08
CA ASP A 695 70.19 94.99 16.91
C ASP A 695 69.21 96.00 17.52
N PRO A 696 69.74 97.11 18.07
CA PRO A 696 69.03 98.39 18.02
C PRO A 696 69.92 99.49 17.41
N SER A 697 69.47 100.09 16.30
CA SER A 697 70.11 101.27 15.71
C SER A 697 69.11 102.41 15.51
N VAL A 698 69.25 103.50 16.28
CA VAL A 698 68.65 104.80 15.99
C VAL A 698 69.72 105.89 16.20
N SER A 699 69.76 106.87 15.31
CA SER A 699 70.67 108.02 15.31
C SER A 699 69.95 109.22 14.66
N THR A 700 70.53 110.44 14.73
CA THR A 700 70.00 111.75 14.24
C THR A 700 68.85 112.32 15.12
N ASP A 701 68.71 113.62 15.44
CA ASP A 701 69.36 114.91 15.06
C ASP A 701 69.45 115.84 16.32
N SER A 702 70.43 116.73 16.59
CA SER A 702 70.98 117.93 15.91
C SER A 702 70.30 119.30 16.20
N CYS A 703 70.88 120.08 17.14
CA CYS A 703 71.00 121.57 17.25
C CYS A 703 71.54 121.91 18.66
N GLY A 704 72.57 122.74 18.92
CA GLY A 704 72.72 124.19 18.68
C GLY A 704 72.36 124.98 19.97
N ASP A 705 73.08 125.99 20.50
CA ASP A 705 74.27 126.74 20.06
C ASP A 705 74.76 127.72 21.21
N VAL A 706 75.87 128.48 21.02
CA VAL A 706 76.28 129.77 21.71
C VAL A 706 76.80 129.72 23.20
N PRO A 707 77.67 130.65 23.71
CA PRO A 707 78.96 131.21 23.23
C PRO A 707 80.12 131.14 24.28
N SER A 708 81.28 131.74 23.97
CA SER A 708 82.26 132.24 24.97
C SER A 708 82.99 133.50 24.48
N GLU A 709 83.14 134.52 25.33
CA GLU A 709 83.93 135.73 25.06
C GLU A 709 85.03 135.95 26.12
N GLN A 710 86.19 136.48 25.71
CA GLN A 710 87.25 136.96 26.62
C GLN A 710 87.94 138.24 26.12
N GLN A 711 87.62 139.35 26.81
CA GLN A 711 88.53 140.36 27.40
C GLN A 711 89.62 141.14 26.58
N HIS A 712 89.45 142.47 26.64
CA HIS A 712 90.40 143.50 27.14
C HIS A 712 91.35 144.35 26.24
N SER A 713 91.05 145.66 26.29
CA SER A 713 91.94 146.80 26.67
C SER A 713 92.77 147.59 25.63
N ARG A 714 92.68 148.94 25.68
CA ARG A 714 93.73 149.92 26.11
C ARG A 714 93.25 151.39 26.00
N VAL A 715 93.87 152.31 26.77
CA VAL A 715 93.40 153.68 27.07
C VAL A 715 94.58 154.72 27.09
N GLU A 716 94.30 156.02 26.83
CA GLU A 716 95.07 157.26 27.20
C GLU A 716 96.49 157.54 26.60
N CYS A 717 97.06 158.77 26.54
CA CYS A 717 96.59 160.20 26.48
C CYS A 717 97.78 161.16 26.09
N PRO A 718 97.63 162.52 25.98
CA PRO A 718 98.65 163.47 25.48
C PRO A 718 99.37 164.34 26.56
N GLU A 719 100.28 165.25 26.15
CA GLU A 719 101.10 166.11 27.03
C GLU A 719 100.84 167.64 26.92
N MET A 720 100.79 168.33 28.09
CA MET A 720 101.47 169.59 28.51
C MET A 720 101.50 170.83 27.56
N LYS A 721 101.33 172.12 27.92
CA LYS A 721 101.15 172.99 29.13
C LYS A 721 100.73 174.40 28.59
N GLY A 722 100.34 175.46 29.33
CA GLY A 722 100.15 175.75 30.76
C GLY A 722 100.29 177.28 31.04
N SER A 723 99.35 177.93 31.75
CA SER A 723 99.26 179.40 31.96
C SER A 723 99.00 179.79 33.43
N ARG A 724 99.37 181.01 33.84
CA ARG A 724 99.26 181.58 35.22
C ARG A 724 97.96 181.17 35.95
N SER A 725 98.07 180.60 37.15
CA SER A 725 96.99 179.98 37.93
C SER A 725 96.80 180.61 39.33
N ASP A 726 95.60 180.40 39.92
CA ASP A 726 95.34 180.08 41.35
C ASP A 726 93.90 180.40 41.86
N GLN A 727 92.90 180.60 40.99
CA GLN A 727 91.51 180.91 41.43
C GLN A 727 90.38 180.00 40.90
N VAL A 728 90.66 178.97 40.10
CA VAL A 728 89.63 178.15 39.42
C VAL A 728 89.41 176.76 40.04
N LEU A 729 90.33 176.26 40.87
CA LEU A 729 90.30 174.86 41.33
C LEU A 729 89.15 174.52 42.30
N VAL A 730 88.72 175.46 43.14
CA VAL A 730 87.80 175.18 44.27
C VAL A 730 86.36 174.85 43.82
N GLU A 731 85.83 175.49 42.77
CA GLU A 731 84.45 175.23 42.31
C GLU A 731 84.27 173.86 41.60
N LEU A 732 85.36 173.22 41.16
CA LEU A 732 85.30 171.94 40.46
C LEU A 732 85.19 170.75 41.42
N GLU A 733 85.75 170.84 42.64
CA GLU A 733 85.76 169.73 43.60
C GLU A 733 84.37 169.47 44.21
N GLU A 734 83.56 170.51 44.49
CA GLU A 734 82.20 170.33 45.06
C GLU A 734 81.26 169.59 44.10
N LYS A 735 81.26 169.97 42.82
CA LYS A 735 80.42 169.32 41.80
C LYS A 735 80.81 167.87 41.54
N LEU A 736 82.06 167.50 41.80
CA LEU A 736 82.56 166.14 41.63
C LEU A 736 81.96 165.22 42.69
N LYS A 737 81.98 165.64 43.97
CA LYS A 737 81.36 164.92 45.09
C LYS A 737 79.85 164.69 44.93
N GLU A 738 79.11 165.68 44.44
CA GLU A 738 77.67 165.52 44.20
C GLU A 738 77.40 164.43 43.14
N LYS A 739 78.23 164.35 42.10
CA LYS A 739 78.12 163.32 41.06
C LYS A 739 78.53 161.93 41.57
N GLU A 740 79.55 161.82 42.41
CA GLU A 740 79.95 160.57 43.05
C GLU A 740 78.79 159.96 43.87
N GLY A 741 78.10 160.75 44.70
CA GLY A 741 76.96 160.27 45.50
C GLY A 741 75.78 159.75 44.66
N VAL A 742 75.52 160.35 43.49
CA VAL A 742 74.51 159.85 42.53
C VAL A 742 74.96 158.54 41.88
N ILE A 743 76.23 158.43 41.51
CA ILE A 743 76.80 157.21 40.93
C ILE A 743 76.73 156.04 41.92
N GLU A 744 77.09 156.24 43.19
CA GLU A 744 76.96 155.21 44.23
C GLU A 744 75.51 154.76 44.45
N SER A 745 74.55 155.68 44.34
CA SER A 745 73.13 155.33 44.44
C SER A 745 72.68 154.48 43.25
N LEU A 746 73.08 154.85 42.03
CA LEU A 746 72.77 154.10 40.81
C LEU A 746 73.44 152.72 40.81
N ILE A 747 74.65 152.57 41.36
CA ILE A 747 75.32 151.27 41.52
C ILE A 747 74.52 150.37 42.46
N ARG A 748 74.08 150.89 43.62
CA ARG A 748 73.25 150.13 44.57
C ARG A 748 71.91 149.70 43.96
N GLU A 749 71.27 150.56 43.18
CA GLU A 749 70.02 150.23 42.47
C GLU A 749 70.24 149.19 41.36
N ASN A 750 71.32 149.30 40.58
CA ASN A 750 71.68 148.30 39.56
C ASN A 750 71.90 146.91 40.17
N GLU A 751 72.59 146.86 41.31
CA GLU A 751 72.89 145.60 41.99
C GLU A 751 71.63 144.96 42.60
N GLN A 752 70.69 145.77 43.12
CA GLN A 752 69.36 145.30 43.52
C GLN A 752 68.56 144.76 42.33
N LEU A 753 68.57 145.44 41.18
CA LEU A 753 67.90 144.96 39.97
C LEU A 753 68.50 143.65 39.45
N ARG A 754 69.83 143.48 39.53
CA ARG A 754 70.50 142.21 39.23
C ARG A 754 70.07 141.09 40.16
N GLN A 755 70.01 141.34 41.47
CA GLN A 755 69.54 140.34 42.45
C GLN A 755 68.09 139.92 42.19
N VAL A 756 67.20 140.87 41.86
CA VAL A 756 65.81 140.57 41.47
C VAL A 756 65.77 139.78 40.16
N ALA A 757 66.58 140.13 39.16
CA ALA A 757 66.63 139.42 37.89
C ALA A 757 67.14 137.98 38.05
N THR A 758 68.19 137.75 38.84
CA THR A 758 68.70 136.40 39.14
C THR A 758 67.71 135.59 39.96
N GLN A 759 67.05 136.20 40.95
CA GLN A 759 66.00 135.54 41.73
C GLN A 759 64.81 135.14 40.84
N LYS A 760 64.36 136.02 39.93
CA LYS A 760 63.27 135.73 38.99
C LYS A 760 63.65 134.69 37.95
N HIS A 761 64.92 134.65 37.53
CA HIS A 761 65.42 133.59 36.65
C HIS A 761 65.44 132.24 37.37
N ALA A 762 65.94 132.17 38.61
CA ALA A 762 65.92 130.94 39.41
C ALA A 762 64.49 130.43 39.66
N GLU A 763 63.57 131.31 40.05
CA GLU A 763 62.14 130.97 40.18
C GLU A 763 61.57 130.44 38.86
N SER A 764 61.89 131.08 37.72
CA SER A 764 61.43 130.61 36.40
C SER A 764 61.96 129.23 36.04
N VAL A 765 63.23 128.93 36.34
CA VAL A 765 63.83 127.60 36.12
C VAL A 765 63.15 126.55 36.99
N ASP A 766 62.93 126.84 38.28
CA ASP A 766 62.18 125.95 39.18
C ASP A 766 60.75 125.68 38.68
N TYR A 767 60.07 126.69 38.11
CA TYR A 767 58.76 126.50 37.48
C TYR A 767 58.82 125.63 36.23
N PHE A 768 59.83 125.78 35.36
CA PHE A 768 60.00 124.94 34.18
C PHE A 768 60.33 123.49 34.55
N SER A 769 61.27 123.23 35.47
CA SER A 769 61.58 121.87 35.91
C SER A 769 60.40 121.16 36.59
N ARG A 770 59.54 121.91 37.30
CA ARG A 770 58.26 121.38 37.81
C ARG A 770 57.29 121.06 36.66
N LEU A 771 57.19 121.94 35.66
CA LEU A 771 56.34 121.71 34.49
C LEU A 771 56.78 120.46 33.73
N GLU A 772 58.07 120.31 33.42
CA GLU A 772 58.65 119.14 32.77
C GLU A 772 58.38 117.86 33.57
N SER A 773 58.55 117.89 34.91
CA SER A 773 58.20 116.76 35.76
C SER A 773 56.71 116.40 35.71
N THR A 774 55.81 117.39 35.64
CA THR A 774 54.37 117.12 35.48
C THR A 774 54.03 116.57 34.09
N VAL A 775 54.66 117.06 33.03
CA VAL A 775 54.47 116.54 31.66
C VAL A 775 54.96 115.09 31.56
N ALA A 776 56.11 114.76 32.15
CA ALA A 776 56.62 113.40 32.21
C ALA A 776 55.67 112.46 33.00
N GLN A 777 55.08 112.93 34.11
CA GLN A 777 54.08 112.17 34.86
C GLN A 777 52.78 111.96 34.07
N ILE A 778 52.33 112.96 33.32
CA ILE A 778 51.16 112.85 32.43
C ILE A 778 51.41 111.79 31.35
N ALA A 779 52.55 111.84 30.65
CA ALA A 779 52.90 110.85 29.62
C ALA A 779 52.93 109.40 30.17
N VAL A 780 53.45 109.20 31.39
CA VAL A 780 53.43 107.88 32.07
C VAL A 780 52.01 107.43 32.44
N LEU A 781 51.12 108.35 32.80
CA LEU A 781 49.72 108.04 33.07
C LEU A 781 48.93 107.75 31.79
N GLU A 782 49.17 108.50 30.72
CA GLU A 782 48.58 108.26 29.40
C GLU A 782 48.99 106.88 28.85
N GLN A 783 50.26 106.52 28.94
CA GLN A 783 50.72 105.17 28.56
C GLN A 783 50.03 104.08 29.40
N LYS A 784 49.91 104.26 30.71
CA LYS A 784 49.20 103.30 31.59
C LYS A 784 47.71 103.20 31.28
N ILE A 785 47.07 104.28 30.85
CA ILE A 785 45.66 104.25 30.41
C ILE A 785 45.56 103.43 29.13
N LEU A 786 46.42 103.68 28.13
CA LEU A 786 46.45 102.91 26.89
C LEU A 786 46.75 101.42 27.11
N ASP A 787 47.70 101.09 27.98
CA ASP A 787 48.03 99.70 28.32
C ASP A 787 46.86 99.00 29.04
N ASN A 788 46.16 99.70 29.94
CA ASN A 788 44.95 99.18 30.61
C ASN A 788 43.78 99.00 29.64
N GLU A 789 43.54 99.97 28.74
CA GLU A 789 42.52 99.87 27.69
C GLU A 789 42.81 98.70 26.74
N ARG A 790 44.07 98.49 26.38
CA ARG A 790 44.51 97.35 25.58
C ARG A 790 44.25 96.03 26.29
N GLN A 791 44.66 95.90 27.56
CA GLN A 791 44.41 94.70 28.36
C GLN A 791 42.91 94.41 28.54
N ALA A 792 42.09 95.45 28.75
CA ALA A 792 40.64 95.31 28.84
C ALA A 792 40.00 94.85 27.52
N ASN A 793 40.45 95.37 26.37
CA ASN A 793 39.99 94.95 25.06
C ASN A 793 40.43 93.52 24.71
N GLU A 794 41.66 93.14 25.04
CA GLU A 794 42.16 91.76 24.87
C GLU A 794 41.39 90.77 25.77
N ALA A 795 41.06 91.15 27.01
CA ALA A 795 40.20 90.36 27.90
C ALA A 795 38.77 90.20 27.34
N LEU A 796 38.16 91.28 26.85
CA LEU A 796 36.82 91.25 26.25
C LEU A 796 36.77 90.36 25.00
N ALA A 797 37.79 90.41 24.14
CA ALA A 797 37.89 89.56 22.95
C ALA A 797 38.06 88.07 23.33
N ASN A 798 38.83 87.77 24.38
CA ASN A 798 38.96 86.42 24.92
C ASN A 798 37.63 85.90 25.51
N GLU A 799 36.87 86.75 26.20
CA GLU A 799 35.54 86.40 26.72
C GLU A 799 34.52 86.17 25.58
N GLN A 800 34.50 87.05 24.57
CA GLN A 800 33.65 86.88 23.38
C GLN A 800 33.95 85.58 22.63
N THR A 801 35.22 85.29 22.34
CA THR A 801 35.61 84.04 21.66
C THR A 801 35.32 82.80 22.51
N SER A 802 35.40 82.89 23.84
CA SER A 802 34.96 81.82 24.75
C SER A 802 33.44 81.61 24.68
N ARG A 803 32.66 82.69 24.75
CA ARG A 803 31.19 82.65 24.65
C ARG A 803 30.72 82.08 23.31
N ASP A 804 31.41 82.40 22.22
CA ASP A 804 31.10 81.88 20.89
C ASP A 804 31.46 80.40 20.73
N LYS A 805 32.49 79.90 21.44
CA LYS A 805 32.79 78.45 21.53
C LYS A 805 31.68 77.73 22.27
N LEU A 806 31.30 78.20 23.46
CA LEU A 806 30.19 77.66 24.25
C LEU A 806 28.85 77.70 23.49
N SER A 807 28.59 78.76 22.72
CA SER A 807 27.41 78.88 21.87
C SER A 807 27.38 77.81 20.76
N ARG A 808 28.52 77.59 20.07
CA ARG A 808 28.66 76.54 19.06
C ARG A 808 28.56 75.13 19.65
N GLU A 809 29.10 74.90 20.83
CA GLU A 809 28.99 73.62 21.55
C GLU A 809 27.55 73.36 22.00
N LEU A 810 26.84 74.36 22.54
CA LEU A 810 25.42 74.26 22.87
C LEU A 810 24.54 74.00 21.65
N GLN A 811 24.86 74.60 20.51
CA GLN A 811 24.14 74.36 19.26
C GLN A 811 24.36 72.92 18.76
N ARG A 812 25.62 72.46 18.73
CA ARG A 812 25.97 71.06 18.40
C ARG A 812 25.29 70.06 19.34
N LEU A 813 25.23 70.36 20.65
CA LEU A 813 24.55 69.51 21.64
C LEU A 813 23.05 69.43 21.42
N LYS A 814 22.39 70.53 21.02
CA LYS A 814 20.97 70.53 20.65
C LYS A 814 20.71 69.74 19.38
N GLU A 815 21.53 69.95 18.34
CA GLU A 815 21.43 69.23 17.07
C GLU A 815 21.66 67.73 17.27
N HIS A 816 22.64 67.34 18.08
CA HIS A 816 22.87 65.95 18.44
C HIS A 816 21.73 65.35 19.28
N LEU A 817 21.19 66.08 20.26
CA LEU A 817 20.05 65.59 21.05
C LEU A 817 18.81 65.39 20.17
N LEU A 818 18.52 66.35 19.28
CA LEU A 818 17.41 66.27 18.34
C LEU A 818 17.60 65.11 17.35
N LEU A 819 18.81 64.89 16.83
CA LEU A 819 19.12 63.73 16.00
C LEU A 819 18.91 62.41 16.76
N VAL A 820 19.32 62.33 18.03
CA VAL A 820 19.10 61.14 18.87
C VAL A 820 17.59 60.91 19.12
N GLU A 821 16.82 61.96 19.40
CA GLU A 821 15.36 61.87 19.55
C GLU A 821 14.66 61.47 18.24
N GLU A 822 15.08 62.01 17.10
CA GLU A 822 14.59 61.60 15.77
C GLU A 822 14.92 60.14 15.49
N THR A 823 16.19 59.71 15.64
CA THR A 823 16.57 58.31 15.40
C THR A 823 15.86 57.33 16.33
N SER A 824 15.70 57.68 17.61
CA SER A 824 15.00 56.82 18.58
C SER A 824 13.50 56.73 18.30
N THR A 825 12.88 57.81 17.82
CA THR A 825 11.45 57.78 17.44
C THR A 825 11.21 57.06 16.11
N THR A 826 12.12 57.16 15.13
CA THR A 826 12.04 56.34 13.90
C THR A 826 12.23 54.86 14.21
N GLU A 827 13.24 54.51 15.00
CA GLU A 827 13.50 53.11 15.40
C GLU A 827 12.30 52.50 16.15
N ALA A 828 11.68 53.25 17.07
CA ALA A 828 10.49 52.80 17.78
C ALA A 828 9.28 52.56 16.86
N VAL A 829 9.04 53.45 15.87
CA VAL A 829 7.96 53.29 14.89
C VAL A 829 8.22 52.10 13.96
N GLU A 830 9.47 51.87 13.54
CA GLU A 830 9.81 50.69 12.76
C GLU A 830 9.70 49.39 13.57
N ALA A 831 10.09 49.40 14.84
CA ALA A 831 9.90 48.27 15.73
C ALA A 831 8.42 47.92 15.91
N GLU A 832 7.53 48.92 16.05
CA GLU A 832 6.07 48.72 16.09
C GLU A 832 5.56 48.11 14.77
N LYS A 833 6.01 48.61 13.60
CA LYS A 833 5.66 48.02 12.30
C LYS A 833 6.08 46.55 12.20
N ARG A 834 7.36 46.25 12.47
CA ARG A 834 7.89 44.87 12.50
C ARG A 834 7.08 43.99 13.46
N GLU A 835 6.69 44.49 14.63
CA GLU A 835 5.84 43.75 15.56
C GLU A 835 4.43 43.47 14.99
N THR A 836 3.78 44.47 14.39
CA THR A 836 2.44 44.30 13.80
C THR A 836 2.43 43.32 12.62
N GLU A 837 3.46 43.37 11.76
CA GLU A 837 3.66 42.41 10.66
C GLU A 837 3.88 40.99 11.19
N LEU A 838 4.75 40.82 12.20
CA LEU A 838 4.98 39.53 12.84
C LEU A 838 3.72 38.98 13.52
N ARG A 839 2.90 39.83 14.16
CA ARG A 839 1.60 39.44 14.75
C ARG A 839 0.61 39.00 13.68
N GLU A 840 0.57 39.66 12.52
CA GLU A 840 -0.31 39.27 11.41
C GLU A 840 0.17 37.99 10.72
N GLN A 841 1.48 37.80 10.52
CA GLN A 841 2.05 36.53 10.06
C GLN A 841 1.72 35.37 11.00
N ILE A 842 1.83 35.58 12.33
CA ILE A 842 1.41 34.58 13.33
C ILE A 842 -0.09 34.28 13.18
N ARG A 843 -0.95 35.28 12.95
CA ARG A 843 -2.38 35.08 12.72
C ARG A 843 -2.67 34.27 11.46
N LEU A 844 -1.96 34.53 10.36
CA LEU A 844 -2.08 33.78 9.11
C LEU A 844 -1.60 32.33 9.26
N LEU A 845 -0.46 32.11 9.94
CA LEU A 845 0.05 30.77 10.24
C LEU A 845 -0.90 30.01 11.17
N GLN A 846 -1.46 30.64 12.20
CA GLN A 846 -2.47 30.03 13.06
C GLN A 846 -3.72 29.62 12.27
N ASN A 847 -4.23 30.48 11.39
CA ASN A 847 -5.35 30.14 10.51
C ASN A 847 -5.01 28.96 9.59
N SER A 848 -3.81 28.95 9.00
CA SER A 848 -3.32 27.86 8.14
C SER A 848 -3.23 26.53 8.91
N VAL A 849 -2.68 26.54 10.13
CA VAL A 849 -2.63 25.36 11.01
C VAL A 849 -4.04 24.88 11.35
N THR A 850 -4.97 25.76 11.73
CA THR A 850 -6.36 25.34 12.02
C THR A 850 -7.10 24.77 10.79
N ALA A 851 -6.78 25.27 9.58
CA ALA A 851 -7.30 24.71 8.34
C ALA A 851 -6.71 23.31 8.08
N ALA A 852 -5.39 23.16 8.20
CA ALA A 852 -4.70 21.88 8.06
C ALA A 852 -5.20 20.85 9.10
N ASP A 853 -5.35 21.22 10.37
CA ASP A 853 -5.94 20.37 11.41
C ASP A 853 -7.36 19.94 11.04
N SER A 854 -8.18 20.85 10.50
CA SER A 854 -9.55 20.52 10.06
C SER A 854 -9.57 19.54 8.88
N ASP A 855 -8.61 19.65 7.96
CA ASP A 855 -8.47 18.73 6.83
C ASP A 855 -7.87 17.37 7.25
N VAL A 856 -6.95 17.34 8.22
CA VAL A 856 -6.46 16.10 8.83
C VAL A 856 -7.59 15.39 9.58
N VAL A 857 -8.42 16.11 10.34
CA VAL A 857 -9.61 15.53 11.00
C VAL A 857 -10.61 15.03 9.96
N ARG A 858 -10.87 15.78 8.89
CA ARG A 858 -11.78 15.39 7.80
C ARG A 858 -11.30 14.14 7.06
N THR A 859 -10.03 14.09 6.66
CA THR A 859 -9.43 12.92 5.99
C THR A 859 -9.38 11.70 6.90
N THR A 860 -9.00 11.86 8.17
CA THR A 860 -9.05 10.79 9.18
C THR A 860 -10.46 10.25 9.35
N GLN A 861 -11.48 11.12 9.37
CA GLN A 861 -12.88 10.71 9.48
C GLN A 861 -13.36 10.00 8.20
N THR A 862 -12.94 10.43 7.01
CA THR A 862 -13.21 9.72 5.74
C THR A 862 -12.59 8.33 5.74
N MET A 863 -11.29 8.21 6.05
CA MET A 863 -10.60 6.92 6.15
C MET A 863 -11.26 5.99 7.18
N LYS A 864 -11.74 6.53 8.31
CA LYS A 864 -12.47 5.75 9.33
C LYS A 864 -13.81 5.23 8.80
N VAL A 865 -14.55 6.02 8.01
CA VAL A 865 -15.80 5.58 7.37
C VAL A 865 -15.51 4.51 6.32
N GLU A 866 -14.48 4.68 5.50
CA GLU A 866 -14.05 3.70 4.49
C GLU A 866 -13.61 2.37 5.12
N LEU A 867 -12.80 2.42 6.19
CA LEU A 867 -12.42 1.24 6.97
C LEU A 867 -13.64 0.53 7.57
N SER A 868 -14.61 1.28 8.08
CA SER A 868 -15.86 0.71 8.62
C SER A 868 -16.69 0.02 7.53
N ALA A 869 -16.80 0.62 6.35
CA ALA A 869 -17.52 0.06 5.21
C ALA A 869 -16.78 -1.16 4.60
N LEU A 870 -15.45 -1.16 4.59
CA LEU A 870 -14.66 -2.33 4.20
C LEU A 870 -14.82 -3.47 5.20
N GLN A 871 -14.82 -3.17 6.50
CA GLN A 871 -15.05 -4.17 7.55
C GLN A 871 -16.46 -4.79 7.45
N GLU A 872 -17.50 -3.98 7.20
CA GLU A 872 -18.86 -4.47 6.93
C GLU A 872 -18.91 -5.39 5.70
N ARG A 873 -18.23 -5.02 4.61
CA ARG A 873 -18.14 -5.87 3.40
C ARG A 873 -17.38 -7.18 3.63
N VAL A 874 -16.38 -7.20 4.52
CA VAL A 874 -15.69 -8.44 4.92
C VAL A 874 -16.62 -9.34 5.70
N VAL A 875 -17.37 -8.81 6.70
CA VAL A 875 -18.34 -9.59 7.47
C VAL A 875 -19.41 -10.21 6.56
N ILE A 876 -19.99 -9.43 5.63
CA ILE A 876 -20.98 -9.96 4.66
C ILE A 876 -20.37 -11.06 3.77
N ALA A 877 -19.10 -10.91 3.39
CA ALA A 877 -18.40 -11.95 2.61
C ALA A 877 -18.16 -13.22 3.43
N GLU A 878 -17.77 -13.10 4.71
CA GLU A 878 -17.59 -14.22 5.64
C GLU A 878 -18.91 -14.95 5.92
N GLU A 879 -20.00 -14.22 6.19
CA GLU A 879 -21.35 -14.77 6.35
C GLU A 879 -21.79 -15.54 5.09
N SER A 880 -21.59 -14.95 3.89
CA SER A 880 -21.92 -15.64 2.64
C SER A 880 -21.07 -16.89 2.41
N ALA A 881 -19.79 -16.88 2.82
CA ALA A 881 -18.91 -18.04 2.72
C ALA A 881 -19.29 -19.15 3.70
N GLU A 882 -19.81 -18.79 4.89
CA GLU A 882 -20.40 -19.73 5.84
C GLU A 882 -21.68 -20.37 5.29
N GLU A 883 -22.59 -19.56 4.72
CA GLU A 883 -23.79 -20.07 4.05
C GLU A 883 -23.46 -21.07 2.93
N TRP A 884 -22.51 -20.73 2.06
CA TRP A 884 -22.07 -21.63 0.99
C TRP A 884 -21.45 -22.93 1.52
N ARG A 885 -20.70 -22.87 2.62
CA ARG A 885 -20.13 -24.05 3.29
C ARG A 885 -21.22 -24.93 3.87
N CYS A 886 -22.18 -24.35 4.59
CA CYS A 886 -23.32 -25.06 5.14
C CYS A 886 -24.16 -25.73 4.03
N ARG A 887 -24.44 -25.03 2.92
CA ARG A 887 -25.13 -25.59 1.75
C ARG A 887 -24.33 -26.72 1.09
N PHE A 888 -23.00 -26.60 1.01
CA PHE A 888 -22.15 -27.65 0.49
C PHE A 888 -22.14 -28.89 1.39
N GLU A 889 -22.14 -28.72 2.71
CA GLU A 889 -22.19 -29.82 3.67
C GLU A 889 -23.54 -30.54 3.69
N THR A 890 -24.66 -29.82 3.57
CA THR A 890 -25.98 -30.44 3.45
C THR A 890 -26.15 -31.20 2.13
N GLU A 891 -25.72 -30.62 1.00
CA GLU A 891 -25.70 -31.30 -0.30
C GLU A 891 -24.79 -32.54 -0.28
N LYS A 892 -23.61 -32.46 0.36
CA LYS A 892 -22.70 -33.60 0.57
C LYS A 892 -23.36 -34.71 1.39
N ARG A 893 -24.11 -34.35 2.44
CA ARG A 893 -24.87 -35.31 3.26
C ARG A 893 -25.99 -35.98 2.46
N LEU A 894 -26.80 -35.20 1.74
CA LEU A 894 -27.85 -35.73 0.84
C LEU A 894 -27.29 -36.66 -0.25
N ARG A 895 -26.10 -36.36 -0.78
CA ARG A 895 -25.38 -37.26 -1.70
C ARG A 895 -24.88 -38.54 -1.03
N SER A 896 -24.54 -38.52 0.25
CA SER A 896 -24.25 -39.75 1.01
C SER A 896 -25.52 -40.58 1.18
N GLU A 897 -26.58 -39.97 1.68
CA GLU A 897 -27.88 -40.63 1.94
C GLU A 897 -28.48 -41.25 0.66
N THR A 898 -28.38 -40.56 -0.48
CA THR A 898 -28.81 -41.10 -1.79
C THR A 898 -27.90 -42.21 -2.31
N ASN A 899 -26.59 -42.16 -2.07
CA ASN A 899 -25.68 -43.27 -2.39
C ASN A 899 -25.96 -44.50 -1.50
N ASP A 900 -26.25 -44.31 -0.21
CA ASP A 900 -26.59 -45.39 0.73
C ASP A 900 -27.95 -46.03 0.37
N ALA A 901 -28.93 -45.21 -0.04
CA ALA A 901 -30.20 -45.69 -0.59
C ALA A 901 -30.01 -46.45 -1.91
N LEU A 902 -29.15 -45.96 -2.81
CA LEU A 902 -28.82 -46.64 -4.06
C LEU A 902 -28.11 -47.99 -3.81
N ALA A 903 -27.16 -48.04 -2.86
CA ALA A 903 -26.49 -49.27 -2.46
C ALA A 903 -27.50 -50.28 -1.86
N SER A 904 -28.44 -49.81 -1.05
CA SER A 904 -29.53 -50.63 -0.49
C SER A 904 -30.44 -51.19 -1.59
N LEU A 905 -30.83 -50.37 -2.56
CA LEU A 905 -31.61 -50.82 -3.73
C LEU A 905 -30.82 -51.81 -4.61
N GLN A 906 -29.52 -51.63 -4.78
CA GLN A 906 -28.66 -52.60 -5.49
C GLN A 906 -28.57 -53.95 -4.78
N ILE A 907 -28.60 -53.97 -3.44
CA ILE A 907 -28.69 -55.21 -2.66
C ILE A 907 -30.04 -55.88 -2.91
N VAL A 908 -31.16 -55.16 -2.75
CA VAL A 908 -32.51 -55.71 -2.98
C VAL A 908 -32.69 -56.22 -4.41
N VAL A 909 -32.21 -55.50 -5.43
CA VAL A 909 -32.25 -55.96 -6.84
C VAL A 909 -31.42 -57.23 -7.04
N ARG A 910 -30.27 -57.36 -6.37
CA ARG A 910 -29.45 -58.58 -6.41
C ARG A 910 -30.14 -59.76 -5.71
N GLU A 911 -30.79 -59.52 -4.58
CA GLU A 911 -31.58 -60.53 -3.86
C GLU A 911 -32.78 -61.00 -4.70
N LEU A 912 -33.57 -60.07 -5.26
CA LEU A 912 -34.66 -60.38 -6.18
C LEU A 912 -34.20 -61.14 -7.43
N SER A 913 -33.01 -60.82 -7.96
CA SER A 913 -32.43 -61.55 -9.09
C SER A 913 -32.05 -62.98 -8.69
N ALA A 914 -31.42 -63.17 -7.52
CA ALA A 914 -31.06 -64.49 -7.00
C ALA A 914 -32.28 -65.34 -6.60
N ASP A 915 -33.36 -64.70 -6.13
CA ASP A 915 -34.64 -65.35 -5.86
C ASP A 915 -35.34 -65.74 -7.17
N HIS A 916 -35.34 -64.88 -8.19
CA HIS A 916 -35.87 -65.22 -9.51
C HIS A 916 -35.09 -66.36 -10.18
N GLU A 917 -33.76 -66.38 -10.08
CA GLU A 917 -32.94 -67.51 -10.52
C GLU A 917 -33.31 -68.81 -9.79
N ARG A 918 -33.57 -68.74 -8.48
CA ARG A 918 -34.00 -69.90 -7.67
C ARG A 918 -35.40 -70.38 -8.05
N GLU A 919 -36.36 -69.48 -8.22
CA GLU A 919 -37.71 -69.80 -8.68
C GLU A 919 -37.71 -70.41 -10.09
N SER A 920 -36.87 -69.87 -10.99
CA SER A 920 -36.67 -70.40 -12.34
C SER A 920 -36.06 -71.80 -12.32
N ALA A 921 -35.06 -72.04 -11.45
CA ALA A 921 -34.49 -73.36 -11.24
C ALA A 921 -35.51 -74.36 -10.67
N ASP A 922 -36.31 -73.95 -9.69
CA ASP A 922 -37.38 -74.77 -9.11
C ASP A 922 -38.51 -75.08 -10.12
N ALA A 923 -38.90 -74.10 -10.93
CA ALA A 923 -39.88 -74.27 -12.01
C ALA A 923 -39.35 -75.23 -13.09
N SER A 924 -38.08 -75.08 -13.47
CA SER A 924 -37.38 -76.00 -14.38
C SER A 924 -37.31 -77.42 -13.82
N HIS A 925 -37.00 -77.58 -12.53
CA HIS A 925 -36.99 -78.87 -11.86
C HIS A 925 -38.38 -79.51 -11.81
N LYS A 926 -39.43 -78.75 -11.48
CA LYS A 926 -40.83 -79.21 -11.53
C LYS A 926 -41.24 -79.63 -12.95
N ASN A 927 -40.85 -78.87 -13.98
CA ASN A 927 -41.09 -79.21 -15.38
C ASN A 927 -40.38 -80.51 -15.76
N MET A 928 -39.11 -80.69 -15.36
CA MET A 928 -38.37 -81.94 -15.58
C MET A 928 -39.02 -83.15 -14.86
N GLN A 929 -39.53 -82.98 -13.63
CA GLN A 929 -40.30 -84.03 -12.94
C GLN A 929 -41.60 -84.37 -13.68
N LEU A 930 -42.34 -83.36 -14.16
CA LEU A 930 -43.56 -83.57 -14.95
C LEU A 930 -43.25 -84.26 -16.28
N GLN A 931 -42.15 -83.92 -16.95
CA GLN A 931 -41.69 -84.63 -18.15
C GLN A 931 -41.30 -86.08 -17.86
N SER A 932 -40.71 -86.39 -16.70
CA SER A 932 -40.46 -87.79 -16.29
C SER A 932 -41.77 -88.54 -16.13
N LYS A 933 -42.73 -87.98 -15.38
CA LYS A 933 -44.07 -88.57 -15.20
C LYS A 933 -44.82 -88.74 -16.51
N ILE A 934 -44.72 -87.79 -17.44
CA ILE A 934 -45.31 -87.90 -18.79
C ILE A 934 -44.64 -89.04 -19.57
N LYS A 935 -43.31 -89.19 -19.52
CA LYS A 935 -42.60 -90.31 -20.15
C LYS A 935 -43.00 -91.66 -19.54
N GLU A 936 -43.02 -91.77 -18.21
CA GLU A 936 -43.48 -92.96 -17.48
C GLU A 936 -44.91 -93.33 -17.89
N LEU A 937 -45.86 -92.39 -17.80
CA LEU A 937 -47.25 -92.61 -18.24
C LEU A 937 -47.33 -93.00 -19.72
N THR A 938 -46.54 -92.37 -20.60
CA THR A 938 -46.48 -92.74 -22.03
C THR A 938 -46.04 -94.19 -22.20
N THR A 939 -44.97 -94.63 -21.52
CA THR A 939 -44.53 -96.03 -21.56
C THR A 939 -45.56 -97.01 -20.99
N THR A 940 -46.33 -96.62 -19.95
CA THR A 940 -47.44 -97.46 -19.46
C THR A 940 -48.57 -97.56 -20.48
N VAL A 941 -48.92 -96.47 -21.16
CA VAL A 941 -49.94 -96.46 -22.23
C VAL A 941 -49.48 -97.27 -23.44
N GLU A 942 -48.20 -97.20 -23.81
CA GLU A 942 -47.61 -98.05 -24.86
C GLU A 942 -47.65 -99.54 -24.47
N SER A 943 -47.31 -99.87 -23.22
CA SER A 943 -47.44 -101.23 -22.69
C SER A 943 -48.89 -101.73 -22.73
N MET A 944 -49.85 -100.92 -22.28
CA MET A 944 -51.28 -101.28 -22.32
C MET A 944 -51.82 -101.40 -23.75
N ARG A 945 -51.32 -100.60 -24.71
CA ARG A 945 -51.62 -100.75 -26.14
C ARG A 945 -51.07 -102.07 -26.69
N ALA A 946 -49.81 -102.41 -26.38
CA ALA A 946 -49.22 -103.69 -26.80
C ALA A 946 -49.95 -104.89 -26.19
N GLU A 947 -50.40 -104.80 -24.93
CA GLU A 947 -51.26 -105.83 -24.33
C GLU A 947 -52.64 -105.91 -24.97
N MET A 948 -53.24 -104.77 -25.33
CA MET A 948 -54.53 -104.71 -26.05
C MET A 948 -54.42 -105.30 -27.46
N GLU A 949 -53.33 -105.03 -28.19
CA GLU A 949 -53.02 -105.65 -29.48
C GLU A 949 -52.82 -107.16 -29.33
N ARG A 950 -52.07 -107.61 -28.32
CA ARG A 950 -51.92 -109.05 -28.02
C ARG A 950 -53.26 -109.70 -27.73
N LEU A 951 -54.08 -109.11 -26.85
CA LEU A 951 -55.42 -109.63 -26.51
C LEU A 951 -56.37 -109.62 -27.71
N SER A 952 -56.25 -108.65 -28.61
CA SER A 952 -57.00 -108.60 -29.87
C SER A 952 -56.58 -109.73 -30.81
N LEU A 953 -55.28 -110.04 -30.87
CA LEU A 953 -54.74 -111.14 -31.67
C LEU A 953 -55.12 -112.50 -31.08
N ASP A 954 -55.01 -112.68 -29.75
CA ASP A 954 -55.51 -113.85 -29.03
C ASP A 954 -57.01 -114.05 -29.28
N LYS A 955 -57.81 -112.98 -29.20
CA LYS A 955 -59.24 -112.99 -29.54
C LYS A 955 -59.47 -113.45 -30.98
N GLN A 956 -58.74 -112.92 -31.96
CA GLN A 956 -58.85 -113.37 -33.36
C GLN A 956 -58.55 -114.87 -33.49
N THR A 957 -57.51 -115.39 -32.83
CA THR A 957 -57.22 -116.84 -32.88
C THR A 957 -58.33 -117.68 -32.24
N VAL A 958 -58.99 -117.19 -31.19
CA VAL A 958 -60.16 -117.85 -30.58
C VAL A 958 -61.38 -117.79 -31.51
N GLU A 959 -61.61 -116.68 -32.21
CA GLU A 959 -62.67 -116.57 -33.22
C GLU A 959 -62.41 -117.49 -34.44
N ASP A 960 -61.17 -117.59 -34.91
CA ASP A 960 -60.76 -118.51 -35.98
C ASP A 960 -60.93 -119.99 -35.56
N LEU A 961 -60.55 -120.34 -34.32
CA LEU A 961 -60.77 -121.66 -33.74
C LEU A 961 -62.27 -121.97 -33.57
N LEU A 962 -63.07 -120.98 -33.17
CA LEU A 962 -64.53 -121.11 -33.07
C LEU A 962 -65.14 -121.36 -34.45
N GLU A 963 -64.72 -120.64 -35.48
CA GLU A 963 -65.24 -120.81 -36.85
C GLU A 963 -64.77 -122.13 -37.47
N SER A 964 -63.54 -122.56 -37.19
CA SER A 964 -63.06 -123.91 -37.50
C SER A 964 -63.91 -124.99 -36.82
N ALA A 965 -64.25 -124.82 -35.54
CA ALA A 965 -65.13 -125.72 -34.80
C ALA A 965 -66.56 -125.72 -35.35
N LYS A 966 -67.13 -124.57 -35.73
CA LYS A 966 -68.44 -124.48 -36.42
C LYS A 966 -68.40 -125.18 -37.77
N SER A 967 -67.35 -125.00 -38.56
CA SER A 967 -67.17 -125.68 -39.85
C SER A 967 -67.05 -127.20 -39.69
N ALA A 968 -66.30 -127.65 -38.68
CA ALA A 968 -66.23 -129.05 -38.28
C ALA A 968 -67.59 -129.60 -37.80
N ILE A 969 -68.38 -128.81 -37.06
CA ILE A 969 -69.75 -129.16 -36.68
C ILE A 969 -70.64 -129.24 -37.92
N ASN A 970 -70.64 -128.26 -38.82
CA ASN A 970 -71.44 -128.25 -40.04
C ASN A 970 -71.07 -129.41 -40.98
N SER A 971 -69.78 -129.77 -41.10
CA SER A 971 -69.38 -130.96 -41.86
C SER A 971 -69.87 -132.26 -41.22
N ARG A 972 -69.86 -132.37 -39.89
CA ARG A 972 -70.49 -133.49 -39.18
C ARG A 972 -72.01 -133.49 -39.32
N GLN A 973 -72.65 -132.31 -39.27
CA GLN A 973 -74.08 -132.12 -39.49
C GLN A 973 -74.45 -132.61 -40.88
N LYS A 974 -73.68 -132.24 -41.90
CA LYS A 974 -73.87 -132.72 -43.27
C LYS A 974 -73.62 -134.22 -43.40
N ILE A 975 -72.62 -134.80 -42.73
CA ILE A 975 -72.43 -136.26 -42.70
C ILE A 975 -73.61 -136.95 -42.01
N VAL A 976 -74.19 -136.34 -40.98
CA VAL A 976 -75.42 -136.83 -40.33
C VAL A 976 -76.60 -136.73 -41.30
N GLU A 977 -76.80 -135.61 -41.99
CA GLU A 977 -77.83 -135.45 -43.03
C GLU A 977 -77.65 -136.45 -44.19
N ASP A 978 -76.42 -136.66 -44.68
CA ASP A 978 -76.11 -137.65 -45.73
C ASP A 978 -76.38 -139.09 -45.24
N LEU A 979 -76.11 -139.40 -43.96
CA LEU A 979 -76.44 -140.69 -43.33
C LEU A 979 -77.95 -140.84 -43.08
N GLU A 980 -78.65 -139.76 -42.73
CA GLU A 980 -80.11 -139.72 -42.60
C GLU A 980 -80.79 -139.93 -43.95
N VAL A 981 -80.30 -139.30 -45.02
CA VAL A 981 -80.76 -139.53 -46.39
C VAL A 981 -80.45 -140.96 -46.84
N GLN A 982 -79.28 -141.52 -46.53
CA GLN A 982 -79.01 -142.94 -46.81
C GLN A 982 -79.93 -143.90 -46.02
N LEU A 983 -80.23 -143.58 -44.76
CA LEU A 983 -81.23 -144.33 -43.98
C LEU A 983 -82.62 -144.19 -44.59
N GLU A 984 -82.97 -143.05 -45.17
CA GLU A 984 -84.26 -142.80 -45.80
C GLU A 984 -84.38 -143.45 -47.19
N GLU A 985 -83.31 -143.48 -48.00
CA GLU A 985 -83.27 -144.25 -49.26
C GLU A 985 -83.30 -145.77 -49.02
N LEU A 986 -82.66 -146.25 -47.93
CA LEU A 986 -82.76 -147.63 -47.47
C LEU A 986 -84.18 -147.99 -46.97
N ARG A 987 -84.91 -147.03 -46.37
CA ARG A 987 -86.34 -147.19 -46.04
C ARG A 987 -87.22 -147.17 -47.29
N ALA A 988 -87.02 -146.22 -48.20
CA ALA A 988 -87.80 -146.09 -49.44
C ALA A 988 -87.67 -147.32 -50.35
N SER A 989 -86.54 -148.02 -50.30
CA SER A 989 -86.28 -149.23 -51.09
C SER A 989 -86.79 -150.53 -50.45
N SER A 990 -87.34 -150.49 -49.22
CA SER A 990 -87.76 -151.70 -48.50
C SER A 990 -89.09 -151.58 -47.73
N ARG A 991 -90.17 -151.87 -48.47
CA ARG A 991 -91.40 -152.56 -48.04
C ARG A 991 -92.50 -151.78 -47.29
N LEU A 992 -93.67 -151.86 -47.92
CA LEU A 992 -95.01 -152.02 -47.35
C LEU A 992 -95.08 -152.54 -45.90
N SER A 993 -96.07 -152.00 -45.17
CA SER A 993 -96.60 -152.43 -43.87
C SER A 993 -95.82 -152.00 -42.61
N THR A 994 -96.34 -150.99 -41.91
CA THR A 994 -97.16 -151.23 -40.69
C THR A 994 -97.83 -149.93 -40.21
N GLU A 995 -98.96 -150.07 -39.51
CA GLU A 995 -99.87 -148.98 -39.15
C GLU A 995 -100.30 -149.09 -37.68
N SER A 996 -100.50 -147.95 -37.02
CA SER A 996 -101.24 -147.74 -35.75
C SER A 996 -100.79 -148.50 -34.48
N TYR A 997 -100.49 -147.74 -33.43
CA TYR A 997 -100.76 -148.16 -32.05
C TYR A 997 -101.31 -146.99 -31.21
N ARG A 998 -102.55 -147.14 -30.73
CA ARG A 998 -103.18 -146.40 -29.62
C ARG A 998 -103.52 -147.43 -28.55
N ILE A 999 -103.27 -147.15 -27.27
CA ILE A 999 -103.40 -148.13 -26.18
C ILE A 999 -104.77 -147.99 -25.49
N ASP A 1000 -105.49 -149.10 -25.32
CA ASP A 1000 -106.81 -149.15 -24.68
C ASP A 1000 -106.76 -149.02 -23.14
N ASP A 1001 -107.72 -148.27 -22.57
CA ASP A 1001 -107.91 -148.02 -21.13
C ASP A 1001 -108.03 -149.32 -20.29
N ALA A 1002 -108.56 -150.39 -20.87
CA ALA A 1002 -108.62 -151.71 -20.24
C ALA A 1002 -107.23 -152.24 -19.84
N THR A 1003 -106.22 -152.00 -20.68
CA THR A 1003 -104.83 -152.39 -20.44
C THR A 1003 -104.21 -151.57 -19.31
N LEU A 1004 -104.52 -150.28 -19.26
CA LEU A 1004 -104.03 -149.36 -18.23
C LEU A 1004 -104.59 -149.75 -16.85
N ARG A 1005 -105.90 -150.04 -16.77
CA ARG A 1005 -106.54 -150.53 -15.54
C ARG A 1005 -105.94 -151.87 -15.08
N GLN A 1006 -105.65 -152.78 -16.00
CA GLN A 1006 -105.01 -154.06 -15.66
C GLN A 1006 -103.59 -153.87 -15.12
N LEU A 1007 -102.81 -152.92 -15.65
CA LEU A 1007 -101.48 -152.57 -15.13
C LEU A 1007 -101.55 -151.95 -13.72
N PHE A 1008 -102.46 -151.00 -13.48
CA PHE A 1008 -102.68 -150.45 -12.14
C PHE A 1008 -103.15 -151.52 -11.13
N LEU A 1009 -104.07 -152.40 -11.53
CA LEU A 1009 -104.53 -153.50 -10.67
C LEU A 1009 -103.38 -154.50 -10.37
N SER A 1010 -102.53 -154.76 -11.36
CA SER A 1010 -101.32 -155.60 -11.21
C SER A 1010 -100.33 -154.96 -10.24
N TYR A 1011 -100.14 -153.63 -10.26
CA TYR A 1011 -99.25 -152.94 -9.33
C TYR A 1011 -99.69 -153.11 -7.86
N PHE A 1012 -100.98 -153.00 -7.56
CA PHE A 1012 -101.48 -153.15 -6.19
C PHE A 1012 -101.56 -154.61 -5.70
N THR A 1013 -101.74 -155.56 -6.61
CA THR A 1013 -101.88 -157.00 -6.29
C THR A 1013 -100.58 -157.80 -6.38
N ALA A 1014 -99.57 -157.32 -7.10
CA ALA A 1014 -98.28 -157.97 -7.21
C ALA A 1014 -97.51 -158.01 -5.86
N PRO A 1015 -96.65 -159.03 -5.65
CA PRO A 1015 -95.70 -159.05 -4.55
C PRO A 1015 -94.67 -157.93 -4.71
N VAL A 1016 -94.08 -157.50 -3.59
CA VAL A 1016 -93.36 -156.21 -3.46
C VAL A 1016 -92.16 -156.10 -4.41
N ASP A 1017 -91.49 -157.22 -4.66
CA ASP A 1017 -90.38 -157.38 -5.60
C ASP A 1017 -90.72 -157.01 -7.05
N LYS A 1018 -91.97 -157.20 -7.48
CA LYS A 1018 -92.40 -156.92 -8.87
C LYS A 1018 -93.09 -155.56 -9.05
N ARG A 1019 -93.40 -154.85 -7.96
CA ARG A 1019 -94.01 -153.52 -8.03
C ARG A 1019 -93.08 -152.50 -8.68
N ALA A 1020 -91.78 -152.64 -8.46
CA ALA A 1020 -90.72 -151.85 -9.08
C ALA A 1020 -90.81 -151.86 -10.62
N ASP A 1021 -90.82 -153.06 -11.21
CA ASP A 1021 -90.87 -153.25 -12.65
C ASP A 1021 -92.20 -152.75 -13.23
N ILE A 1022 -93.32 -153.01 -12.55
CA ILE A 1022 -94.66 -152.55 -13.00
C ILE A 1022 -94.77 -151.02 -12.94
N ALA A 1023 -94.14 -150.35 -11.96
CA ALA A 1023 -94.10 -148.88 -11.89
C ALA A 1023 -93.24 -148.27 -13.01
N LEU A 1024 -92.08 -148.88 -13.32
CA LEU A 1024 -91.25 -148.46 -14.44
C LEU A 1024 -91.93 -148.71 -15.79
N LEU A 1025 -92.68 -149.82 -15.91
CA LEU A 1025 -93.46 -150.13 -17.10
C LEU A 1025 -94.63 -149.15 -17.28
N LEU A 1026 -95.33 -148.77 -16.19
CA LEU A 1026 -96.35 -147.72 -16.21
C LEU A 1026 -95.76 -146.35 -16.62
N ALA A 1027 -94.62 -145.94 -16.04
CA ALA A 1027 -93.96 -144.68 -16.39
C ALA A 1027 -93.46 -144.65 -17.85
N SER A 1028 -93.01 -145.80 -18.37
CA SER A 1028 -92.58 -145.94 -19.77
C SER A 1028 -93.73 -145.98 -20.76
N ILE A 1029 -94.88 -146.57 -20.40
CA ILE A 1029 -96.09 -146.63 -21.25
C ILE A 1029 -96.85 -145.30 -21.24
N LEU A 1030 -96.73 -144.51 -20.17
CA LEU A 1030 -97.33 -143.18 -20.03
C LEU A 1030 -96.41 -142.02 -20.50
N GLU A 1031 -95.29 -142.33 -21.17
CA GLU A 1031 -94.36 -141.35 -21.77
C GLU A 1031 -93.89 -140.26 -20.79
N TYR A 1032 -93.53 -140.64 -19.56
CA TYR A 1032 -93.05 -139.66 -18.57
C TYR A 1032 -91.73 -139.01 -19.01
N SER A 1033 -91.61 -137.70 -18.79
CA SER A 1033 -90.39 -136.91 -19.03
C SER A 1033 -89.14 -137.62 -18.49
N PRO A 1034 -87.96 -137.51 -19.14
CA PRO A 1034 -86.72 -138.11 -18.64
C PRO A 1034 -86.40 -137.71 -17.19
N GLU A 1035 -86.79 -136.51 -16.76
CA GLU A 1035 -86.63 -136.03 -15.38
C GLU A 1035 -87.56 -136.77 -14.39
N ASP A 1036 -88.82 -137.01 -14.77
CA ASP A 1036 -89.79 -137.70 -13.94
C ASP A 1036 -89.58 -139.22 -13.93
N MET A 1037 -89.15 -139.81 -15.05
CA MET A 1037 -88.59 -141.16 -15.07
C MET A 1037 -87.39 -141.29 -14.13
N HIS A 1038 -86.55 -140.26 -14.01
CA HIS A 1038 -85.41 -140.31 -13.09
C HIS A 1038 -85.86 -140.30 -11.63
N LYS A 1039 -86.88 -139.49 -11.28
CA LYS A 1039 -87.53 -139.48 -9.95
C LYS A 1039 -88.17 -140.84 -9.64
N VAL A 1040 -88.90 -141.45 -10.59
CA VAL A 1040 -89.49 -142.79 -10.41
C VAL A 1040 -88.42 -143.86 -10.20
N ARG A 1041 -87.33 -143.87 -10.98
CA ARG A 1041 -86.18 -144.78 -10.75
C ARG A 1041 -85.55 -144.55 -9.36
N GLN A 1042 -85.40 -143.30 -8.94
CA GLN A 1042 -84.77 -142.96 -7.66
C GLN A 1042 -85.65 -143.32 -6.46
N ALA A 1043 -86.98 -143.34 -6.62
CA ALA A 1043 -87.94 -143.81 -5.62
C ALA A 1043 -88.08 -145.35 -5.58
N VAL A 1044 -87.84 -146.03 -6.70
CA VAL A 1044 -88.00 -147.48 -6.86
C VAL A 1044 -86.71 -148.26 -6.53
N SER A 1045 -85.54 -147.72 -6.87
CA SER A 1045 -84.23 -148.36 -6.65
C SER A 1045 -83.60 -148.01 -5.29
N GLY A 1046 -84.25 -148.41 -4.20
CA GLY A 1046 -83.80 -148.09 -2.84
C GLY A 1046 -82.61 -148.93 -2.34
N THR A 1047 -81.36 -148.56 -2.66
CA THR A 1047 -80.19 -149.02 -1.87
C THR A 1047 -78.95 -148.09 -1.95
N THR A 1048 -78.75 -147.30 -0.88
CA THR A 1048 -77.48 -146.88 -0.24
C THR A 1048 -76.26 -146.34 -1.02
N SER A 1049 -75.65 -145.31 -0.41
CA SER A 1049 -74.21 -144.94 -0.45
C SER A 1049 -73.67 -144.17 -1.68
N ASN A 1050 -72.66 -143.29 -1.57
CA ASN A 1050 -72.07 -142.52 -0.44
C ASN A 1050 -70.97 -141.56 -1.01
N ARG A 1051 -70.91 -140.28 -0.58
CA ARG A 1051 -69.79 -139.30 -0.80
C ARG A 1051 -69.49 -138.94 -2.29
N GLN A 1052 -68.93 -137.78 -2.68
CA GLN A 1052 -68.31 -136.58 -2.05
C GLN A 1052 -68.24 -135.46 -3.14
N ARG A 1053 -67.95 -134.15 -2.97
CA ARG A 1053 -67.64 -133.22 -1.85
C ARG A 1053 -67.83 -131.79 -2.42
N GLN A 1054 -68.64 -130.87 -1.84
CA GLN A 1054 -68.26 -129.60 -1.18
C GLN A 1054 -69.54 -128.71 -1.27
N SER A 1055 -70.23 -128.29 -0.20
CA SER A 1055 -69.88 -127.32 0.86
C SER A 1055 -69.74 -125.87 0.35
N GLY A 1056 -70.67 -124.98 0.72
CA GLY A 1056 -70.53 -123.52 0.47
C GLY A 1056 -71.83 -122.72 0.26
N SER A 1057 -72.84 -122.85 1.13
CA SER A 1057 -74.04 -122.00 1.06
C SER A 1057 -73.75 -120.59 1.62
N VAL A 1058 -73.58 -119.61 0.72
CA VAL A 1058 -73.41 -118.19 1.06
C VAL A 1058 -74.78 -117.55 1.36
N SER A 1059 -74.82 -116.64 2.34
CA SER A 1059 -76.06 -116.06 2.86
C SER A 1059 -76.62 -114.93 2.00
N LEU A 1060 -77.94 -114.73 2.01
CA LEU A 1060 -78.65 -113.66 1.27
C LEU A 1060 -78.12 -112.25 1.60
N ALA A 1061 -77.63 -112.04 2.83
CA ALA A 1061 -77.02 -110.78 3.24
C ALA A 1061 -75.73 -110.44 2.46
N GLU A 1062 -74.99 -111.46 2.02
CA GLU A 1062 -73.71 -111.31 1.33
C GLU A 1062 -73.90 -111.06 -0.17
N GLN A 1063 -75.03 -111.48 -0.75
CA GLN A 1063 -75.49 -111.02 -2.07
C GLN A 1063 -75.92 -109.55 -2.05
N PHE A 1064 -76.52 -109.07 -0.95
CA PHE A 1064 -76.92 -107.67 -0.81
C PHE A 1064 -75.72 -106.71 -0.67
N ILE A 1065 -74.65 -107.13 0.02
CA ILE A 1065 -73.40 -106.37 0.12
C ILE A 1065 -72.70 -106.29 -1.24
N ARG A 1066 -72.56 -107.43 -1.95
CA ARG A 1066 -72.00 -107.49 -3.31
C ARG A 1066 -72.74 -106.60 -4.32
N PHE A 1067 -74.06 -106.43 -4.15
CA PHE A 1067 -74.87 -105.55 -5.01
C PHE A 1067 -74.54 -104.06 -4.76
N LEU A 1068 -74.49 -103.62 -3.51
CA LEU A 1068 -74.15 -102.24 -3.14
C LEU A 1068 -72.70 -101.86 -3.51
N GLU A 1069 -71.77 -102.81 -3.39
CA GLU A 1069 -70.39 -102.63 -3.86
C GLU A 1069 -70.33 -102.46 -5.39
N SER A 1070 -71.18 -103.17 -6.15
CA SER A 1070 -71.19 -103.10 -7.62
C SER A 1070 -71.81 -101.84 -8.24
N GLU A 1071 -72.67 -101.11 -7.52
CA GLU A 1071 -73.18 -99.80 -7.99
C GLU A 1071 -72.25 -98.62 -7.66
N SER A 1072 -71.32 -98.80 -6.71
CA SER A 1072 -70.52 -97.70 -6.15
C SER A 1072 -69.27 -97.32 -6.96
N GLU A 1073 -68.85 -98.13 -7.94
CA GLU A 1073 -67.65 -97.88 -8.77
C GLU A 1073 -67.93 -97.11 -10.09
N SER A 1074 -69.20 -96.81 -10.42
CA SER A 1074 -69.58 -96.20 -11.70
C SER A 1074 -69.63 -94.65 -11.71
N ALA A 1075 -69.07 -93.98 -10.70
CA ALA A 1075 -69.19 -92.53 -10.49
C ALA A 1075 -67.87 -91.72 -10.59
N SER A 1076 -66.78 -92.30 -11.12
CA SER A 1076 -65.46 -91.63 -11.18
C SER A 1076 -65.06 -91.08 -12.56
N THR A 1077 -65.98 -91.02 -13.53
CA THR A 1077 -65.70 -90.48 -14.88
C THR A 1077 -66.80 -89.54 -15.38
N ALA A 1078 -66.76 -88.28 -14.91
CA ALA A 1078 -67.45 -87.15 -15.52
C ALA A 1078 -66.47 -85.95 -15.61
N PRO A 1079 -66.39 -85.24 -16.76
CA PRO A 1079 -65.31 -84.29 -16.99
C PRO A 1079 -65.65 -82.88 -16.45
N HIS A 1080 -64.74 -82.31 -15.65
CA HIS A 1080 -64.80 -80.89 -15.29
C HIS A 1080 -64.35 -80.03 -16.49
N LEU A 1081 -65.25 -79.15 -16.95
CA LEU A 1081 -64.93 -78.08 -17.90
C LEU A 1081 -64.35 -76.86 -17.15
N PRO A 1082 -63.36 -76.16 -17.72
CA PRO A 1082 -62.75 -74.99 -17.08
C PRO A 1082 -63.55 -73.71 -17.36
N VAL A 1083 -63.69 -72.86 -16.34
CA VAL A 1083 -64.21 -71.49 -16.46
C VAL A 1083 -63.21 -70.54 -15.82
N GLY A 1084 -62.56 -69.69 -16.62
CA GLY A 1084 -61.80 -68.53 -16.15
C GLY A 1084 -62.70 -67.31 -15.96
N PRO A 1085 -62.24 -66.30 -15.20
CA PRO A 1085 -61.71 -65.07 -15.82
C PRO A 1085 -60.36 -64.64 -15.18
N ARG A 1086 -59.35 -64.15 -15.93
CA ARG A 1086 -59.24 -62.93 -16.76
C ARG A 1086 -58.78 -61.71 -15.93
N GLU A 1087 -57.69 -61.08 -16.38
CA GLU A 1087 -56.97 -59.98 -15.72
C GLU A 1087 -57.73 -58.65 -15.69
N ALA A 1088 -57.44 -57.80 -14.70
CA ALA A 1088 -57.46 -56.33 -14.81
C ALA A 1088 -56.73 -55.64 -13.63
N THR A 1089 -55.65 -54.90 -13.93
CA THR A 1089 -55.12 -53.76 -13.15
C THR A 1089 -55.59 -52.44 -13.81
N PRO A 1090 -55.36 -51.20 -13.28
CA PRO A 1090 -54.90 -50.75 -11.94
C PRO A 1090 -55.68 -49.55 -11.30
N GLY A 1091 -55.65 -49.44 -9.95
CA GLY A 1091 -55.63 -48.19 -9.12
C GLY A 1091 -56.77 -47.14 -9.19
N PRO A 1092 -56.71 -46.02 -8.42
CA PRO A 1092 -55.87 -45.68 -7.24
C PRO A 1092 -56.67 -45.02 -6.05
N SER A 1093 -55.97 -44.27 -5.16
CA SER A 1093 -56.44 -43.40 -4.02
C SER A 1093 -56.73 -44.07 -2.65
N ILE A 1094 -55.93 -43.86 -1.57
CA ILE A 1094 -55.85 -42.68 -0.64
C ILE A 1094 -57.09 -42.62 0.30
N ALA A 1095 -57.05 -42.63 1.65
CA ALA A 1095 -56.01 -42.66 2.71
C ALA A 1095 -56.62 -43.23 4.05
N PRO A 1096 -56.34 -42.73 5.27
CA PRO A 1096 -55.14 -42.82 6.12
C PRO A 1096 -55.32 -43.69 7.42
N PRO A 1097 -54.24 -43.96 8.21
CA PRO A 1097 -54.28 -44.87 9.37
C PRO A 1097 -54.46 -44.18 10.74
N GLN A 1098 -54.81 -44.97 11.78
CA GLN A 1098 -54.88 -44.56 13.18
C GLN A 1098 -54.48 -45.71 14.14
N LEU A 1099 -53.62 -45.38 15.12
CA LEU A 1099 -53.39 -46.03 16.44
C LEU A 1099 -52.58 -47.36 16.54
N ASN A 1100 -51.29 -47.21 16.89
CA ASN A 1100 -50.66 -47.53 18.21
C ASN A 1100 -51.05 -48.82 19.00
N PRO A 1101 -50.18 -49.30 19.93
CA PRO A 1101 -48.70 -49.36 19.93
C PRO A 1101 -48.14 -50.68 20.56
N SER A 1102 -46.84 -50.72 20.85
CA SER A 1102 -46.18 -51.31 22.07
C SER A 1102 -45.06 -52.37 21.90
N THR A 1103 -43.87 -51.97 22.39
CA THR A 1103 -42.87 -52.74 23.17
C THR A 1103 -42.37 -54.13 22.71
N SER A 1104 -41.06 -54.22 22.41
CA SER A 1104 -40.09 -54.92 23.30
C SER A 1104 -38.61 -54.82 22.83
N GLN A 1105 -37.73 -54.36 23.72
CA GLN A 1105 -36.28 -54.69 23.78
C GLN A 1105 -36.10 -55.93 24.72
N PRO A 1106 -34.89 -56.52 24.95
CA PRO A 1106 -33.52 -56.20 24.49
C PRO A 1106 -32.73 -57.44 23.96
N ASN A 1107 -31.38 -57.34 23.94
CA ASN A 1107 -30.33 -58.39 23.82
C ASN A 1107 -29.84 -58.78 22.40
N ASN A 1108 -28.55 -59.02 22.14
CA ASN A 1108 -27.30 -58.58 22.79
C ASN A 1108 -26.08 -58.90 21.88
N LEU A 1109 -24.93 -58.24 22.13
CA LEU A 1109 -23.54 -58.67 21.86
C LEU A 1109 -22.99 -58.85 20.42
N ASP A 1110 -22.01 -58.00 20.14
CA ASP A 1110 -20.64 -58.27 19.66
C ASP A 1110 -20.32 -58.97 18.31
N ALA A 1111 -19.72 -58.13 17.44
CA ALA A 1111 -18.38 -58.28 16.86
C ALA A 1111 -17.98 -59.60 16.16
N VAL A 1112 -17.51 -59.46 14.90
CA VAL A 1112 -16.06 -59.32 14.63
C VAL A 1112 -15.83 -58.82 13.19
N LEU A 1113 -14.89 -57.89 13.05
CA LEU A 1113 -14.38 -57.40 11.77
C LEU A 1113 -13.70 -58.51 10.94
N LYS A 1114 -13.94 -58.51 9.63
CA LYS A 1114 -12.90 -58.78 8.63
C LYS A 1114 -13.16 -58.00 7.35
#